data_AF-A0A843KC97-F1
#
_entry.id   AF-A0A843KC97-F1
#
_cell.length_a   1.000
_cell.length_b   1.000
_cell.length_c   1.000
_cell.angle_alpha   90.00
_cell.angle_beta   90.00
_cell.angle_gamma   90.00
#
_symmetry.space_group_name_H-M   'P 1'
#
loop_
_entity.id
_entity.type
_entity.pdbx_description
1 polymer ?
#
loop_
_entity_poly.entity_id
_entity_poly.type
_entity_poly.pdbx_seq_one_letter_code
_entity_poly.pdbx_strand_id
1 'polypeptide(L)'
;MTAGNQGNQTIQPGEMFLGGAIDPVSGKRIQRDIIYDSRNLTTHSIIVGMTGSGKTGLGIVMLEEALSSGIPCLILDPKGDMGNLLLNFPSFSPRDFLPWIDEAEAKSRATSTDQLAVQISESWRSGLAEWGIGPDRMQKLADSASCTIYTPGSVSGVPINVVGSLVAPRLDWSDSSQAEIGRDEIEGLVSSFLVLARIDADPISSPEHILLANIIEKAWSEGRDLDLGSLISQVRHPPMRKLGVFEIDSFYPQKERDRLAIRLNGLIASPSFAAWMAGPPLDIERMLYSSRGQPQASIIYLAHLSEAERQFVVTLILSRLITWMRRQSGTPDLRALVYMDEVFGFAPPTAEPPSKKQILTILKQGRAYGVGMVLSTQNPVDLDYKAMSNAGTWMIGRLQTERDKARILEGIESVSGQTDMKLFDRLISNLGKRQFVLQSAKAKEPVIFTSRWSMSYLAGPLDRNQIERLTRDHPLRSISISSSSAGAGAAYGTAASTSFKIASAAASQETLRQEGGMEMTRRSSGGFPPASGEISRDESQVAPRVDPSTAVYYLDPSAPWASQVRSMPGGKRLQAGLIARVHLKYDDNKAAVDHTEEWEAIFFPLSKRFDPKSAINVDYDDRDLTSRPPDRAIYLLAKADLDKASYFKEAKSALQDHLVRSRSISILRNPALDLYSRVGESRNDFERRCFQAAEDKADIEMAKLKDKHESSINRIKSQLNNADRRVRELNTDTRQRQQEELLHGAGDLLSGLLGGRRRSLSLGGAASRRSMTIRTQERLRSAEEKKEEKERELEELEDKLAEEISLISDRWKVAADQIEEIKIPLEKADVDVEEMSVLWIPVG
;
A
#
# COMPACT_ATOMS: atom_id res chain seq x y z
N MET A 1 23.77 25.83 9.73
CA MET A 1 23.05 27.10 9.88
C MET A 1 24.05 28.15 10.29
N THR A 2 24.14 29.23 9.55
CA THR A 2 25.04 30.37 9.78
C THR A 2 24.17 31.62 9.93
N ALA A 3 24.39 32.38 11.01
CA ALA A 3 23.66 33.62 11.23
C ALA A 3 24.38 34.76 10.49
N GLY A 4 23.74 35.31 9.46
CA GLY A 4 24.22 36.47 8.72
C GLY A 4 23.55 37.76 9.17
N ASN A 5 24.33 38.85 9.25
CA ASN A 5 23.77 40.21 9.28
C ASN A 5 23.25 40.58 7.89
N GLN A 6 22.18 41.36 7.84
CA GLN A 6 21.65 41.88 6.57
C GLN A 6 22.65 42.78 5.85
N GLY A 7 22.73 42.61 4.53
CA GLY A 7 23.57 43.43 3.65
C GLY A 7 24.37 42.58 2.67
N ASN A 8 23.77 42.34 1.49
CA ASN A 8 24.47 41.83 0.31
C ASN A 8 25.18 40.46 0.47
N GLN A 9 24.66 39.56 1.31
CA GLN A 9 25.16 38.18 1.36
C GLN A 9 24.85 37.45 0.04
N THR A 10 25.91 37.06 -0.65
CA THR A 10 25.81 36.22 -1.86
C THR A 10 25.43 34.81 -1.42
N ILE A 11 24.16 34.45 -1.60
CA ILE A 11 23.63 33.10 -1.35
C ILE A 11 24.47 32.11 -2.17
N GLN A 12 25.13 31.18 -1.49
CA GLN A 12 26.00 30.20 -2.14
C GLN A 12 25.16 29.10 -2.81
N PRO A 13 25.69 28.40 -3.83
CA PRO A 13 25.04 27.22 -4.37
C PRO A 13 24.73 26.19 -3.27
N GLY A 14 23.46 25.79 -3.15
CA GLY A 14 22.98 24.87 -2.10
C GLY A 14 22.47 25.55 -0.82
N GLU A 15 22.58 26.88 -0.70
CA GLU A 15 21.92 27.66 0.33
C GLU A 15 20.55 28.17 -0.15
N MET A 16 19.54 28.14 0.73
CA MET A 16 18.18 28.59 0.42
C MET A 16 17.75 29.69 1.38
N PHE A 17 17.44 30.88 0.87
CA PHE A 17 16.93 32.00 1.65
C PHE A 17 15.42 31.88 1.85
N LEU A 18 15.02 31.34 3.01
CA LEU A 18 13.62 31.06 3.32
C LEU A 18 12.87 32.28 3.87
N GLY A 19 13.57 33.23 4.50
CA GLY A 19 12.91 34.33 5.19
C GLY A 19 13.74 34.99 6.27
N GLY A 20 13.07 35.65 7.22
CA GLY A 20 13.70 36.44 8.28
C GLY A 20 13.28 35.95 9.65
N ALA A 21 14.23 35.84 10.57
CA ALA A 21 13.96 35.43 11.94
C ALA A 21 13.00 36.41 12.64
N ILE A 22 12.16 35.88 13.51
CA ILE A 22 11.24 36.61 14.36
C ILE A 22 11.76 36.55 15.80
N ASP A 23 11.74 37.67 16.51
CA ASP A 23 11.90 37.67 17.97
C ASP A 23 10.62 37.09 18.61
N PRO A 24 10.70 35.99 19.38
CA PRO A 24 9.53 35.35 19.99
C PRO A 24 8.82 36.22 21.05
N VAL A 25 9.45 37.29 21.55
CA VAL A 25 8.84 38.19 22.55
C VAL A 25 8.07 39.33 21.87
N SER A 26 8.68 40.05 20.93
CA SER A 26 8.01 41.16 20.24
C SER A 26 7.17 40.74 19.02
N GLY A 27 7.33 39.52 18.52
CA GLY A 27 6.68 39.02 17.31
C GLY A 27 7.14 39.68 16.00
N LYS A 28 8.20 40.50 16.05
CA LYS A 28 8.71 41.29 14.92
C LYS A 28 9.92 40.62 14.25
N ARG A 29 10.12 40.90 12.96
CA ARG A 29 11.33 40.51 12.22
C ARG A 29 12.56 41.21 12.81
N ILE A 30 13.58 40.42 13.13
CA ILE A 30 14.91 40.91 13.49
C ILE A 30 15.83 40.90 12.26
N GLN A 31 16.95 41.64 12.31
CA GLN A 31 17.94 41.69 11.22
C GLN A 31 18.83 40.43 11.14
N ARG A 32 18.18 39.25 11.12
CA ARG A 32 18.83 37.94 10.93
C ARG A 32 18.03 37.16 9.90
N ASP A 33 18.64 36.91 8.75
CA ASP A 33 18.01 36.13 7.69
C ASP A 33 18.15 34.61 7.95
N ILE A 34 17.21 33.83 7.44
CA ILE A 34 17.15 32.37 7.54
C ILE A 34 17.67 31.78 6.25
N ILE A 35 18.96 31.43 6.28
CA ILE A 35 19.64 30.67 5.24
C ILE A 35 19.66 29.19 5.64
N TYR A 36 19.03 28.35 4.84
CA TYR A 36 18.86 26.93 5.09
C TYR A 36 19.64 26.10 4.06
N ASP A 37 20.45 25.16 4.54
CA ASP A 37 21.29 24.28 3.72
C ASP A 37 20.43 23.18 3.07
N SER A 38 20.40 23.12 1.74
CA SER A 38 19.58 22.17 0.96
C SER A 38 19.90 20.71 1.29
N ARG A 39 21.13 20.40 1.72
CA ARG A 39 21.56 19.05 2.11
C ARG A 39 20.83 18.56 3.36
N ASN A 40 20.16 19.43 4.10
CA ASN A 40 19.28 19.04 5.22
C ASN A 40 17.90 18.55 4.73
N LEU A 41 17.48 18.84 3.50
CA LEU A 41 16.27 18.26 2.91
C LEU A 41 16.46 16.80 2.46
N THR A 42 17.70 16.29 2.44
CA THR A 42 17.96 14.83 2.24
C THR A 42 17.41 13.99 3.40
N THR A 43 17.20 14.58 4.57
CA THR A 43 16.43 13.98 5.68
C THR A 43 14.94 14.32 5.64
N HIS A 44 14.42 14.74 4.48
CA HIS A 44 13.02 15.10 4.24
C HIS A 44 12.54 16.29 5.11
N SER A 45 11.34 16.79 4.86
CA SER A 45 10.74 17.86 5.66
C SER A 45 9.21 17.83 5.65
N ILE A 46 8.62 18.39 6.70
CA ILE A 46 7.16 18.56 6.81
C ILE A 46 6.82 20.04 7.06
N ILE A 47 5.83 20.54 6.33
CA ILE A 47 5.24 21.87 6.50
C ILE A 47 3.80 21.68 7.00
N VAL A 48 3.50 22.10 8.24
CA VAL A 48 2.15 22.00 8.82
C VAL A 48 1.58 23.38 9.15
N GLY A 49 0.25 23.49 9.16
CA GLY A 49 -0.45 24.71 9.56
C GLY A 49 -1.81 24.86 8.89
N MET A 50 -2.73 25.56 9.53
CA MET A 50 -4.09 25.80 9.05
C MET A 50 -4.16 26.49 7.68
N THR A 51 -5.32 26.49 7.01
CA THR A 51 -5.56 27.36 5.85
C THR A 51 -5.25 28.82 6.18
N GLY A 52 -4.52 29.50 5.30
CA GLY A 52 -4.10 30.89 5.49
C GLY A 52 -2.89 31.10 6.42
N SER A 53 -2.30 30.04 7.00
CA SER A 53 -1.06 30.14 7.78
C SER A 53 0.15 30.58 6.95
N GLY A 54 0.15 30.24 5.66
CA GLY A 54 1.20 30.60 4.69
C GLY A 54 1.93 29.42 4.04
N LYS A 55 1.60 28.16 4.37
CA LYS A 55 2.29 26.94 3.87
C LYS A 55 2.66 26.98 2.39
N THR A 56 1.68 27.20 1.52
CA THR A 56 1.81 27.24 0.06
C THR A 56 2.84 28.27 -0.40
N GLY A 57 2.86 29.46 0.23
CA GLY A 57 3.85 30.50 -0.07
C GLY A 57 5.26 30.14 0.42
N LEU A 58 5.39 29.45 1.57
CA LEU A 58 6.66 28.91 2.04
C LEU A 58 7.17 27.77 1.13
N GLY A 59 6.28 26.90 0.67
CA GLY A 59 6.58 25.85 -0.30
C GLY A 59 7.11 26.40 -1.62
N ILE A 60 6.42 27.40 -2.19
CA ILE A 60 6.89 28.11 -3.39
C ILE A 60 8.25 28.78 -3.15
N VAL A 61 8.45 29.45 -2.01
CA VAL A 61 9.76 29.99 -1.63
C VAL A 61 10.86 28.91 -1.59
N MET A 62 10.59 27.74 -1.01
CA MET A 62 11.55 26.62 -1.02
C MET A 62 11.86 26.12 -2.43
N LEU A 63 10.85 25.99 -3.29
CA LEU A 63 11.00 25.57 -4.69
C LEU A 63 11.82 26.59 -5.49
N GLU A 64 11.54 27.88 -5.35
CA GLU A 64 12.30 28.97 -5.96
C GLU A 64 13.80 28.94 -5.60
N GLU A 65 14.12 28.72 -4.32
CA GLU A 65 15.52 28.66 -3.86
C GLU A 65 16.22 27.37 -4.30
N ALA A 66 15.50 26.23 -4.35
CA ALA A 66 16.03 24.97 -4.85
C ALA A 66 16.39 25.08 -6.36
N LEU A 67 15.48 25.60 -7.17
CA LEU A 67 15.69 25.81 -8.60
C LEU A 67 16.79 26.84 -8.87
N SER A 68 16.82 27.94 -8.10
CA SER A 68 17.91 28.93 -8.15
C SER A 68 19.28 28.35 -7.78
N SER A 69 19.30 27.25 -7.01
CA SER A 69 20.50 26.51 -6.60
C SER A 69 20.89 25.37 -7.55
N GLY A 70 20.17 25.19 -8.67
CA GLY A 70 20.44 24.11 -9.63
C GLY A 70 19.74 22.78 -9.31
N ILE A 71 18.83 22.74 -8.33
CA ILE A 71 18.20 21.52 -7.83
C ILE A 71 16.83 21.34 -8.49
N PRO A 72 16.59 20.26 -9.25
CA PRO A 72 15.31 20.02 -9.90
C PRO A 72 14.22 19.63 -8.90
N CYS A 73 12.98 19.95 -9.26
CA CYS A 73 11.82 19.75 -8.42
C CYS A 73 10.73 18.93 -9.13
N LEU A 74 10.26 17.86 -8.48
CA LEU A 74 9.06 17.13 -8.87
C LEU A 74 7.94 17.49 -7.89
N ILE A 75 6.88 18.12 -8.39
CA ILE A 75 5.89 18.81 -7.58
C ILE A 75 4.52 18.16 -7.80
N LEU A 76 3.90 17.61 -6.76
CA LEU A 76 2.56 17.02 -6.80
C LEU A 76 1.55 18.04 -6.27
N ASP A 77 0.59 18.44 -7.11
CA ASP A 77 -0.31 19.57 -6.85
C ASP A 77 -1.80 19.17 -6.94
N PRO A 78 -2.41 18.65 -5.86
CA PRO A 78 -3.84 18.30 -5.79
C PRO A 78 -4.79 19.50 -5.72
N LYS A 79 -4.27 20.74 -5.64
CA LYS A 79 -5.08 21.96 -5.47
C LYS A 79 -5.02 22.92 -6.64
N GLY A 80 -3.92 22.93 -7.39
CA GLY A 80 -3.66 23.85 -8.50
C GLY A 80 -2.88 25.10 -8.09
N ASP A 81 -2.37 25.17 -6.86
CA ASP A 81 -1.65 26.32 -6.32
C ASP A 81 -0.18 26.39 -6.79
N MET A 82 0.44 25.27 -7.15
CA MET A 82 1.87 25.23 -7.50
C MET A 82 2.15 25.77 -8.91
N GLY A 83 1.12 25.81 -9.77
CA GLY A 83 1.19 26.48 -11.08
C GLY A 83 1.57 27.97 -10.99
N ASN A 84 1.39 28.61 -9.83
CA ASN A 84 1.85 29.98 -9.55
C ASN A 84 3.36 30.15 -9.73
N LEU A 85 4.18 29.09 -9.66
CA LEU A 85 5.63 29.13 -9.88
C LEU A 85 6.02 29.63 -11.29
N LEU A 86 5.10 29.58 -12.26
CA LEU A 86 5.30 30.14 -13.60
C LEU A 86 5.01 31.66 -13.67
N LEU A 87 4.42 32.24 -12.63
CA LEU A 87 4.02 33.66 -12.58
C LEU A 87 5.16 34.56 -12.07
N ASN A 88 6.38 34.32 -12.56
CA ASN A 88 7.56 35.12 -12.26
C ASN A 88 7.66 36.28 -13.27
N PHE A 89 7.55 37.53 -12.80
CA PHE A 89 7.49 38.72 -13.65
C PHE A 89 8.64 39.72 -13.35
N PRO A 90 9.89 39.49 -13.82
CA PRO A 90 11.04 40.35 -13.53
C PRO A 90 10.86 41.81 -13.96
N SER A 91 9.98 42.06 -14.94
CA SER A 91 9.68 43.38 -15.50
C SER A 91 8.89 44.28 -14.54
N PHE A 92 8.15 43.71 -13.59
CA PHE A 92 7.09 44.37 -12.83
C PHE A 92 6.07 45.15 -13.70
N SER A 93 5.82 44.68 -14.92
CA SER A 93 4.79 45.24 -15.80
C SER A 93 3.40 44.90 -15.27
N PRO A 94 2.51 45.89 -15.02
CA PRO A 94 1.12 45.63 -14.65
C PRO A 94 0.37 44.71 -15.64
N ARG A 95 0.78 44.70 -16.91
CA ARG A 95 0.20 43.83 -17.95
C ARG A 95 0.46 42.34 -17.70
N ASP A 96 1.49 42.00 -16.94
CA ASP A 96 1.87 40.61 -16.65
C ASP A 96 0.99 40.06 -15.50
N PHE A 97 0.55 40.94 -14.58
CA PHE A 97 -0.38 40.62 -13.49
C PHE A 97 -1.85 40.61 -13.93
N LEU A 98 -2.25 41.52 -14.82
CA LEU A 98 -3.64 41.70 -15.28
C LEU A 98 -4.39 40.39 -15.65
N PRO A 99 -3.78 39.39 -16.31
CA PRO A 99 -4.42 38.11 -16.63
C PRO A 99 -4.88 37.25 -15.44
N TRP A 100 -4.36 37.50 -14.25
CA TRP A 100 -4.49 36.63 -13.07
C TRP A 100 -5.33 37.27 -11.95
N ILE A 101 -5.94 38.42 -12.24
CA ILE A 101 -6.77 39.19 -11.31
C ILE A 101 -8.22 38.77 -11.47
N ASP A 102 -8.87 38.43 -10.35
CA ASP A 102 -10.30 38.16 -10.32
C ASP A 102 -11.11 39.45 -10.52
N GLU A 103 -12.02 39.45 -11.50
CA GLU A 103 -12.97 40.55 -11.69
C GLU A 103 -13.85 40.79 -10.46
N ALA A 104 -14.19 39.74 -9.70
CA ALA A 104 -14.97 39.86 -8.47
C ALA A 104 -14.16 40.57 -7.38
N GLU A 105 -12.85 40.33 -7.29
CA GLU A 105 -11.96 41.07 -6.40
C GLU A 105 -11.92 42.56 -6.80
N ALA A 106 -11.70 42.87 -8.07
CA ALA A 106 -11.69 44.25 -8.58
C ALA A 106 -13.01 44.98 -8.25
N LYS A 107 -14.16 44.33 -8.51
CA LYS A 107 -15.49 44.84 -8.15
C LYS A 107 -15.63 45.05 -6.64
N SER A 108 -15.19 44.12 -5.80
CA SER A 108 -15.25 44.24 -4.33
C SER A 108 -14.40 45.39 -3.76
N ARG A 109 -13.28 45.70 -4.42
CA ARG A 109 -12.38 46.82 -4.10
C ARG A 109 -12.80 48.14 -4.78
N ALA A 110 -13.95 48.18 -5.45
CA ALA A 110 -14.47 49.33 -6.21
C ALA A 110 -13.44 49.95 -7.17
N THR A 111 -12.67 49.11 -7.87
CA THR A 111 -11.49 49.47 -8.68
C THR A 111 -11.53 48.71 -10.01
N SER A 112 -10.95 49.23 -11.10
CA SER A 112 -10.87 48.47 -12.36
C SER A 112 -9.77 47.40 -12.32
N THR A 113 -9.86 46.37 -13.17
CA THR A 113 -8.83 45.32 -13.26
C THR A 113 -7.45 45.90 -13.64
N ASP A 114 -7.38 46.85 -14.56
CA ASP A 114 -6.14 47.58 -14.89
C ASP A 114 -5.56 48.35 -13.70
N GLN A 115 -6.40 49.06 -12.94
CA GLN A 115 -5.96 49.80 -11.75
C GLN A 115 -5.48 48.86 -10.65
N LEU A 116 -6.18 47.74 -10.44
CA LEU A 116 -5.78 46.72 -9.49
C LEU A 116 -4.46 46.05 -9.91
N ALA A 117 -4.21 45.87 -11.21
CA ALA A 117 -2.95 45.35 -11.72
C ALA A 117 -1.76 46.27 -11.47
N VAL A 118 -1.95 47.60 -11.56
CA VAL A 118 -0.94 48.59 -11.17
C VAL A 118 -0.65 48.49 -9.68
N GLN A 119 -1.69 48.50 -8.83
CA GLN A 119 -1.55 48.39 -7.37
C GLN A 119 -0.86 47.09 -6.94
N ILE A 120 -1.22 45.96 -7.55
CA ILE A 120 -0.61 44.65 -7.27
C ILE A 120 0.85 44.65 -7.70
N SER A 121 1.19 45.15 -8.88
CA SER A 121 2.58 45.21 -9.34
C SER A 121 3.46 46.07 -8.42
N GLU A 122 2.99 47.27 -8.06
CA GLU A 122 3.70 48.16 -7.14
C GLU A 122 3.86 47.54 -5.75
N SER A 123 2.84 46.85 -5.25
CA SER A 123 2.89 46.11 -3.98
C SER A 123 3.86 44.93 -4.04
N TRP A 124 3.90 44.17 -5.14
CA TRP A 124 4.81 43.03 -5.30
C TRP A 124 6.27 43.48 -5.42
N ARG A 125 6.51 44.54 -6.21
CA ARG A 125 7.83 45.16 -6.37
C ARG A 125 8.36 45.71 -5.04
N SER A 126 7.52 46.42 -4.30
CA SER A 126 7.89 46.98 -2.98
C SER A 126 8.13 45.86 -1.97
N GLY A 127 7.25 44.86 -1.93
CA GLY A 127 7.40 43.68 -1.08
C GLY A 127 8.71 42.94 -1.33
N LEU A 128 9.07 42.66 -2.58
CA LEU A 128 10.34 42.00 -2.92
C LEU A 128 11.57 42.85 -2.58
N ALA A 129 11.50 44.18 -2.75
CA ALA A 129 12.58 45.08 -2.39
C ALA A 129 12.92 45.06 -0.88
N GLU A 130 11.93 44.88 0.01
CA GLU A 130 12.14 44.68 1.47
C GLU A 130 12.90 43.39 1.82
N TRP A 131 13.03 42.45 0.87
CA TRP A 131 13.80 41.23 0.98
C TRP A 131 15.12 41.27 0.19
N GLY A 132 15.48 42.43 -0.37
CA GLY A 132 16.67 42.57 -1.22
C GLY A 132 16.54 41.82 -2.57
N ILE A 133 15.31 41.60 -3.04
CA ILE A 133 15.04 40.89 -4.30
C ILE A 133 14.62 41.92 -5.35
N GLY A 134 15.40 41.99 -6.43
CA GLY A 134 15.13 42.83 -7.60
C GLY A 134 15.04 42.03 -8.90
N PRO A 135 14.83 42.71 -10.04
CA PRO A 135 14.67 42.10 -11.36
C PRO A 135 15.73 41.05 -11.69
N ASP A 136 17.01 41.34 -11.41
CA ASP A 136 18.13 40.46 -11.76
C ASP A 136 18.06 39.09 -11.08
N ARG A 137 17.57 39.03 -9.83
CA ARG A 137 17.39 37.75 -9.11
C ARG A 137 16.17 36.98 -9.62
N MET A 138 15.10 37.69 -9.98
CA MET A 138 13.92 37.09 -10.60
C MET A 138 14.23 36.54 -12.00
N GLN A 139 15.04 37.26 -12.78
CA GLN A 139 15.55 36.79 -14.06
C GLN A 139 16.48 35.58 -13.88
N LYS A 140 17.40 35.61 -12.91
CA LYS A 140 18.23 34.45 -12.57
C LYS A 140 17.40 33.20 -12.27
N LEU A 141 16.31 33.31 -11.51
CA LEU A 141 15.39 32.18 -11.27
C LEU A 141 14.78 31.66 -12.59
N ALA A 142 14.31 32.56 -13.46
CA ALA A 142 13.73 32.20 -14.75
C ALA A 142 14.74 31.53 -15.71
N ASP A 143 16.01 31.94 -15.65
CA ASP A 143 17.10 31.40 -16.48
C ASP A 143 17.66 30.08 -15.92
N SER A 144 17.58 29.87 -14.59
CA SER A 144 18.12 28.69 -13.92
C SER A 144 17.38 27.38 -14.22
N ALA A 145 16.05 27.41 -14.38
CA ALA A 145 15.24 26.20 -14.52
C ALA A 145 14.00 26.41 -15.40
N SER A 146 13.64 25.39 -16.18
CA SER A 146 12.36 25.38 -16.91
C SER A 146 11.22 24.81 -16.07
N CYS A 147 10.11 25.53 -15.99
CA CYS A 147 8.90 25.07 -15.30
C CYS A 147 7.90 24.46 -16.29
N THR A 148 7.45 23.23 -16.04
CA THR A 148 6.49 22.52 -16.90
C THR A 148 5.29 22.05 -16.07
N ILE A 149 4.07 22.43 -16.49
CA ILE A 149 2.83 21.93 -15.88
C ILE A 149 2.30 20.75 -16.70
N TYR A 150 2.43 19.56 -16.15
CA TYR A 150 1.89 18.33 -16.69
C TYR A 150 0.45 18.12 -16.22
N THR A 151 -0.44 17.74 -17.13
CA THR A 151 -1.86 17.47 -16.85
C THR A 151 -2.23 16.04 -17.29
N PRO A 152 -1.98 15.01 -16.49
CA PRO A 152 -2.38 13.64 -16.81
C PRO A 152 -3.88 13.55 -17.12
N GLY A 153 -4.29 12.85 -18.18
CA GLY A 153 -5.69 12.75 -18.56
C GLY A 153 -6.33 14.04 -19.09
N SER A 154 -5.54 15.08 -19.39
CA SER A 154 -6.03 16.34 -19.98
C SER A 154 -5.02 16.95 -20.95
N VAL A 155 -5.51 17.70 -21.93
CA VAL A 155 -4.70 18.48 -22.88
C VAL A 155 -4.68 19.99 -22.58
N SER A 156 -5.19 20.37 -21.39
CA SER A 156 -5.19 21.76 -20.90
C SER A 156 -3.79 22.25 -20.54
N GLY A 157 -2.90 21.36 -20.06
CA GLY A 157 -1.49 21.65 -19.84
C GLY A 157 -0.60 20.97 -20.89
N VAL A 158 0.59 20.56 -20.47
CA VAL A 158 1.36 19.55 -21.20
C VAL A 158 0.77 18.17 -20.87
N PRO A 159 0.19 17.44 -21.83
CA PRO A 159 -0.27 16.08 -21.56
C PRO A 159 0.93 15.16 -21.29
N ILE A 160 0.72 14.09 -20.53
CA ILE A 160 1.76 13.10 -20.23
C ILE A 160 1.17 11.69 -20.33
N ASN A 161 1.86 10.83 -21.07
CA ASN A 161 1.41 9.47 -21.30
C ASN A 161 1.81 8.60 -20.10
N VAL A 162 0.79 8.27 -19.30
CA VAL A 162 0.90 7.51 -18.04
C VAL A 162 0.36 6.08 -18.15
N VAL A 163 -0.28 5.71 -19.27
CA VAL A 163 -0.85 4.36 -19.48
C VAL A 163 -0.38 3.69 -20.77
N GLY A 164 -0.34 4.42 -21.88
CA GLY A 164 -0.06 3.87 -23.21
C GLY A 164 1.41 3.53 -23.49
N SER A 165 2.27 3.52 -22.46
CA SER A 165 3.72 3.34 -22.59
C SER A 165 4.27 2.55 -21.40
N LEU A 166 4.03 1.23 -21.39
CA LEU A 166 4.55 0.29 -20.40
C LEU A 166 6.01 -0.09 -20.73
N VAL A 167 6.84 0.93 -20.96
CA VAL A 167 8.27 0.82 -21.26
C VAL A 167 8.97 0.10 -20.12
N ALA A 168 9.76 -0.89 -20.49
CA ALA A 168 10.53 -1.71 -19.57
C ALA A 168 11.60 -0.86 -18.88
N PRO A 169 11.68 -0.88 -17.53
CA PRO A 169 12.75 -0.20 -16.83
C PRO A 169 14.08 -0.90 -17.15
N ARG A 170 15.14 -0.10 -17.36
CA ARG A 170 16.49 -0.61 -17.61
C ARG A 170 17.10 -1.16 -16.31
N LEU A 171 16.69 -2.37 -15.96
CA LEU A 171 17.10 -3.15 -14.79
C LEU A 171 17.80 -4.43 -15.25
N ASP A 172 18.77 -4.88 -14.46
CA ASP A 172 19.34 -6.22 -14.61
C ASP A 172 18.47 -7.23 -13.86
N TRP A 173 17.61 -7.94 -14.58
CA TRP A 173 16.70 -8.94 -14.01
C TRP A 173 17.41 -10.21 -13.52
N SER A 174 18.72 -10.36 -13.76
CA SER A 174 19.53 -11.42 -13.14
C SER A 174 19.99 -11.09 -11.72
N ASP A 175 20.02 -9.79 -11.36
CA ASP A 175 20.24 -9.32 -9.99
C ASP A 175 18.93 -9.38 -9.20
N SER A 176 18.93 -10.12 -8.09
CA SER A 176 17.72 -10.34 -7.29
C SER A 176 17.14 -9.06 -6.68
N SER A 177 18.00 -8.07 -6.36
CA SER A 177 17.56 -6.78 -5.83
C SER A 177 16.93 -5.92 -6.92
N GLN A 178 17.48 -5.90 -8.14
CA GLN A 178 16.88 -5.18 -9.25
C GLN A 178 15.58 -5.83 -9.75
N ALA A 179 15.50 -7.16 -9.76
CA ALA A 179 14.27 -7.89 -10.04
C ALA A 179 13.17 -7.65 -8.98
N GLU A 180 13.53 -7.37 -7.72
CA GLU A 180 12.58 -6.93 -6.68
C GLU A 180 12.07 -5.51 -6.95
N ILE A 181 12.95 -4.56 -7.33
CA ILE A 181 12.54 -3.20 -7.76
C ILE A 181 11.56 -3.27 -8.93
N GLY A 182 11.84 -4.11 -9.93
CA GLY A 182 10.97 -4.31 -11.09
C GLY A 182 9.59 -4.83 -10.69
N ARG A 183 9.52 -5.83 -9.79
CA ARG A 183 8.25 -6.39 -9.30
C ARG A 183 7.46 -5.41 -8.42
N ASP A 184 8.12 -4.63 -7.56
CA ASP A 184 7.53 -3.51 -6.81
C ASP A 184 6.83 -2.50 -7.75
N GLU A 185 7.49 -2.15 -8.87
CA GLU A 185 6.94 -1.23 -9.86
C GLU A 185 5.73 -1.83 -10.60
N ILE A 186 5.82 -3.11 -10.98
CA ILE A 186 4.73 -3.85 -11.63
C ILE A 186 3.52 -3.97 -10.71
N GLU A 187 3.71 -4.34 -9.44
CA GLU A 187 2.64 -4.45 -8.44
C GLU A 187 1.87 -3.13 -8.33
N GLY A 188 2.59 -2.02 -8.11
CA GLY A 188 1.99 -0.69 -8.00
C GLY A 188 1.28 -0.25 -9.29
N LEU A 189 1.85 -0.56 -10.46
CA LEU A 189 1.27 -0.24 -11.76
C LEU A 189 -0.03 -1.03 -12.01
N VAL A 190 -0.02 -2.35 -11.77
CA VAL A 190 -1.17 -3.24 -12.00
C VAL A 190 -2.30 -2.92 -11.03
N SER A 191 -2.03 -2.76 -9.73
CA SER A 191 -3.04 -2.37 -8.74
C SER A 191 -3.72 -1.06 -9.14
N SER A 192 -2.92 -0.05 -9.48
CA SER A 192 -3.45 1.27 -9.87
C SER A 192 -4.24 1.20 -11.18
N PHE A 193 -3.79 0.41 -12.15
CA PHE A 193 -4.46 0.24 -13.44
C PHE A 193 -5.79 -0.52 -13.32
N LEU A 194 -5.88 -1.52 -12.45
CA LEU A 194 -7.12 -2.24 -12.15
C LEU A 194 -8.14 -1.33 -11.44
N VAL A 195 -7.70 -0.52 -10.47
CA VAL A 195 -8.55 0.52 -9.84
C VAL A 195 -9.11 1.49 -10.88
N LEU A 196 -8.29 1.92 -11.87
CA LEU A 196 -8.74 2.77 -12.98
C LEU A 196 -9.76 2.05 -13.90
N ALA A 197 -9.65 0.72 -14.06
CA ALA A 197 -10.66 -0.15 -14.68
C ALA A 197 -11.92 -0.37 -13.82
N ARG A 198 -11.99 0.22 -12.61
CA ARG A 198 -12.98 -0.01 -11.55
C ARG A 198 -13.03 -1.47 -11.10
N ILE A 199 -11.92 -2.19 -11.24
CA ILE A 199 -11.73 -3.55 -10.75
C ILE A 199 -11.03 -3.41 -9.41
N ASP A 200 -11.73 -3.79 -8.34
CA ASP A 200 -11.09 -4.00 -7.06
C ASP A 200 -10.39 -5.36 -7.09
N ALA A 201 -9.10 -5.40 -6.78
CA ALA A 201 -8.25 -6.56 -6.97
C ALA A 201 -7.07 -6.57 -5.99
N ASP A 202 -7.07 -7.58 -5.12
CA ASP A 202 -5.97 -7.88 -4.22
C ASP A 202 -4.75 -8.44 -5.00
N PRO A 203 -3.53 -7.89 -4.80
CA PRO A 203 -2.32 -8.31 -5.51
C PRO A 203 -1.90 -9.77 -5.33
N ILE A 204 -2.32 -10.42 -4.25
CA ILE A 204 -1.85 -11.76 -3.86
C ILE A 204 -2.82 -12.86 -4.33
N SER A 205 -4.12 -12.55 -4.42
CA SER A 205 -5.19 -13.53 -4.65
C SER A 205 -6.04 -13.29 -5.89
N SER A 206 -6.09 -12.07 -6.45
CA SER A 206 -6.97 -11.76 -7.59
C SER A 206 -6.38 -12.22 -8.93
N PRO A 207 -7.06 -13.10 -9.69
CA PRO A 207 -6.54 -13.63 -10.95
C PRO A 207 -6.20 -12.57 -12.00
N GLU A 208 -7.00 -11.49 -12.06
CA GLU A 208 -6.77 -10.31 -12.90
C GLU A 208 -5.39 -9.69 -12.66
N HIS A 209 -5.04 -9.51 -11.38
CA HIS A 209 -3.79 -8.87 -10.97
C HIS A 209 -2.60 -9.78 -11.26
N ILE A 210 -2.68 -11.02 -10.78
CA ILE A 210 -1.64 -12.04 -10.94
C ILE A 210 -1.31 -12.24 -12.42
N LEU A 211 -2.32 -12.34 -13.30
CA LEU A 211 -2.10 -12.48 -14.75
C LEU A 211 -1.42 -11.25 -15.34
N LEU A 212 -1.91 -10.04 -15.05
CA LEU A 212 -1.33 -8.80 -15.60
C LEU A 212 0.11 -8.59 -15.13
N ALA A 213 0.39 -8.81 -13.84
CA ALA A 213 1.72 -8.68 -13.27
C ALA A 213 2.70 -9.64 -13.94
N ASN A 214 2.33 -10.91 -14.11
CA ASN A 214 3.16 -11.92 -14.76
C ASN A 214 3.41 -11.61 -16.26
N ILE A 215 2.41 -11.11 -17.01
CA ILE A 215 2.59 -10.70 -18.41
C ILE A 215 3.62 -9.57 -18.52
N ILE A 216 3.51 -8.55 -17.65
CA ILE A 216 4.41 -7.39 -17.65
C ILE A 216 5.82 -7.81 -17.20
N GLU A 217 5.94 -8.61 -16.15
CA GLU A 217 7.22 -9.12 -15.65
C GLU A 217 7.95 -9.93 -16.72
N LYS A 218 7.25 -10.81 -17.43
CA LYS A 218 7.83 -11.57 -18.55
C LYS A 218 8.31 -10.67 -19.68
N ALA A 219 7.55 -9.64 -20.05
CA ALA A 219 7.99 -8.71 -21.10
C ALA A 219 9.21 -7.89 -20.66
N TRP A 220 9.18 -7.33 -19.44
CA TRP A 220 10.26 -6.48 -18.92
C TRP A 220 11.54 -7.25 -18.65
N SER A 221 11.47 -8.48 -18.15
CA SER A 221 12.64 -9.36 -17.96
C SER A 221 13.27 -9.83 -19.27
N GLU A 222 12.48 -9.93 -20.35
CA GLU A 222 12.97 -10.14 -21.72
C GLU A 222 13.45 -8.83 -22.40
N GLY A 223 13.44 -7.69 -21.70
CA GLY A 223 13.82 -6.38 -22.23
C GLY A 223 12.84 -5.83 -23.29
N ARG A 224 11.60 -6.31 -23.32
CA ARG A 224 10.55 -5.90 -24.26
C ARG A 224 9.62 -4.88 -23.64
N ASP A 225 9.47 -3.74 -24.31
CA ASP A 225 8.43 -2.77 -24.00
C ASP A 225 7.04 -3.35 -24.28
N LEU A 226 6.04 -2.91 -23.52
CA LEU A 226 4.63 -3.16 -23.78
C LEU A 226 3.88 -1.84 -24.04
N ASP A 227 2.78 -1.97 -24.77
CA ASP A 227 1.71 -0.98 -24.83
C ASP A 227 0.41 -1.63 -24.33
N LEU A 228 -0.65 -0.83 -24.17
CA LEU A 228 -1.90 -1.39 -23.63
C LEU A 228 -2.62 -2.31 -24.63
N GLY A 229 -2.42 -2.15 -25.94
CA GLY A 229 -3.00 -3.02 -26.97
C GLY A 229 -2.39 -4.43 -26.95
N SER A 230 -1.07 -4.51 -26.90
CA SER A 230 -0.30 -5.74 -26.75
C SER A 230 -0.51 -6.41 -25.40
N LEU A 231 -0.71 -5.64 -24.31
CA LEU A 231 -1.12 -6.18 -23.01
C LEU A 231 -2.51 -6.82 -23.08
N ILE A 232 -3.51 -6.15 -23.66
CA ILE A 232 -4.87 -6.71 -23.85
C ILE A 232 -4.84 -7.96 -24.73
N SER A 233 -4.04 -7.96 -25.80
CA SER A 233 -3.84 -9.15 -26.64
C SER A 233 -3.24 -10.31 -25.86
N GLN A 234 -2.26 -10.04 -24.98
CA GLN A 234 -1.63 -11.05 -24.12
C GLN A 234 -2.52 -11.49 -22.95
N VAL A 235 -3.46 -10.67 -22.46
CA VAL A 235 -4.48 -11.14 -21.51
C VAL A 235 -5.35 -12.24 -22.15
N ARG A 236 -5.75 -12.05 -23.42
CA ARG A 236 -6.53 -13.05 -24.17
C ARG A 236 -5.71 -14.30 -24.51
N HIS A 237 -4.42 -14.11 -24.84
CA HIS A 237 -3.49 -15.19 -25.20
C HIS A 237 -2.16 -15.03 -24.43
N PRO A 238 -2.10 -15.50 -23.17
CA PRO A 238 -0.93 -15.31 -22.32
C PRO A 238 0.35 -15.92 -22.91
N PRO A 239 1.52 -15.25 -22.81
CA PRO A 239 2.81 -15.71 -23.33
C PRO A 239 3.44 -16.83 -22.47
N MET A 240 2.69 -17.36 -21.50
CA MET A 240 3.03 -18.48 -20.63
C MET A 240 1.91 -19.52 -20.69
N ARG A 241 2.20 -20.75 -20.29
CA ARG A 241 1.22 -21.84 -20.20
C ARG A 241 0.71 -22.07 -18.77
N LYS A 242 1.56 -21.82 -17.77
CA LYS A 242 1.27 -21.98 -16.34
C LYS A 242 1.46 -20.69 -15.57
N LEU A 243 0.73 -20.55 -14.46
CA LEU A 243 0.95 -19.57 -13.40
C LEU A 243 1.16 -20.34 -12.10
N GLY A 244 2.36 -20.23 -11.52
CA GLY A 244 2.80 -21.13 -10.45
C GLY A 244 2.70 -22.59 -10.89
N VAL A 245 2.00 -23.41 -10.10
CA VAL A 245 1.79 -24.85 -10.39
C VAL A 245 0.65 -25.13 -11.36
N PHE A 246 -0.28 -24.19 -11.55
CA PHE A 246 -1.53 -24.40 -12.29
C PHE A 246 -1.40 -24.06 -13.79
N GLU A 247 -2.11 -24.80 -14.63
CA GLU A 247 -2.35 -24.42 -16.03
C GLU A 247 -3.25 -23.17 -16.07
N ILE A 248 -2.97 -22.24 -16.99
CA ILE A 248 -3.63 -20.93 -17.03
C ILE A 248 -5.14 -21.02 -17.28
N ASP A 249 -5.59 -21.99 -18.07
CA ASP A 249 -7.03 -22.22 -18.29
C ASP A 249 -7.76 -22.79 -17.07
N SER A 250 -7.04 -23.40 -16.12
CA SER A 250 -7.57 -23.85 -14.84
C SER A 250 -7.53 -22.75 -13.78
N PHE A 251 -6.48 -21.91 -13.80
CA PHE A 251 -6.32 -20.80 -12.85
C PHE A 251 -7.24 -19.61 -13.15
N TYR A 252 -7.31 -19.19 -14.41
CA TYR A 252 -8.14 -18.06 -14.83
C TYR A 252 -8.72 -18.32 -16.23
N PRO A 253 -9.92 -18.92 -16.35
CA PRO A 253 -10.46 -19.45 -17.60
C PRO A 253 -10.55 -18.44 -18.76
N GLN A 254 -10.37 -18.90 -20.00
CA GLN A 254 -10.39 -18.07 -21.21
C GLN A 254 -11.60 -17.10 -21.29
N LYS A 255 -12.80 -17.56 -20.88
CA LYS A 255 -14.02 -16.73 -20.86
C LYS A 255 -13.94 -15.52 -19.92
N GLU A 256 -13.18 -15.64 -18.84
CA GLU A 256 -12.96 -14.58 -17.86
C GLU A 256 -11.83 -13.66 -18.31
N ARG A 257 -10.75 -14.22 -18.88
CA ARG A 257 -9.70 -13.44 -19.58
C ARG A 257 -10.27 -12.59 -20.72
N ASP A 258 -11.19 -13.13 -21.53
CA ASP A 258 -11.89 -12.37 -22.58
C ASP A 258 -12.76 -11.26 -21.97
N ARG A 259 -13.40 -11.47 -20.81
CA ARG A 259 -14.16 -10.43 -20.09
C ARG A 259 -13.24 -9.32 -19.57
N LEU A 260 -12.10 -9.67 -18.98
CA LEU A 260 -11.07 -8.70 -18.57
C LEU A 260 -10.58 -7.90 -19.78
N ALA A 261 -10.20 -8.57 -20.87
CA ALA A 261 -9.75 -7.92 -22.10
C ALA A 261 -10.80 -6.97 -22.70
N ILE A 262 -12.09 -7.34 -22.72
CA ILE A 262 -13.18 -6.45 -23.13
C ILE A 262 -13.28 -5.23 -22.22
N ARG A 263 -13.14 -5.41 -20.90
CA ARG A 263 -13.22 -4.33 -19.91
C ARG A 263 -12.04 -3.35 -20.02
N LEU A 264 -10.83 -3.87 -20.20
CA LEU A 264 -9.63 -3.07 -20.46
C LEU A 264 -9.69 -2.35 -21.81
N ASN A 265 -10.21 -3.01 -22.85
CA ASN A 265 -10.45 -2.37 -24.16
C ASN A 265 -11.52 -1.27 -24.06
N GLY A 266 -12.52 -1.44 -23.20
CA GLY A 266 -13.52 -0.41 -22.89
C GLY A 266 -12.94 0.87 -22.30
N LEU A 267 -11.79 0.79 -21.59
CA LEU A 267 -11.04 1.97 -21.19
C LEU A 267 -10.44 2.67 -22.41
N ILE A 268 -9.62 1.97 -23.23
CA ILE A 268 -8.98 2.54 -24.43
C ILE A 268 -10.02 3.20 -25.35
N ALA A 269 -11.12 2.50 -25.60
CA ALA A 269 -12.18 2.95 -26.50
C ALA A 269 -12.97 4.16 -25.96
N SER A 270 -12.82 4.52 -24.68
CA SER A 270 -13.44 5.73 -24.14
C SER A 270 -12.69 6.98 -24.62
N PRO A 271 -13.39 7.98 -25.21
CA PRO A 271 -12.78 9.26 -25.56
C PRO A 271 -12.13 9.99 -24.36
N SER A 272 -12.61 9.75 -23.14
CA SER A 272 -11.98 10.29 -21.91
C SER A 272 -10.60 9.71 -21.64
N PHE A 273 -10.31 8.51 -22.14
CA PHE A 273 -9.06 7.79 -21.90
C PHE A 273 -7.97 8.14 -22.92
N ALA A 274 -8.33 8.63 -24.11
CA ALA A 274 -7.38 9.07 -25.13
C ALA A 274 -6.38 10.12 -24.59
N ALA A 275 -6.83 11.01 -23.69
CA ALA A 275 -6.00 12.02 -23.05
C ALA A 275 -4.98 11.44 -22.04
N TRP A 276 -5.14 10.19 -21.58
CA TRP A 276 -4.19 9.49 -20.69
C TRP A 276 -3.02 8.83 -21.43
N MET A 277 -3.18 8.66 -22.76
CA MET A 277 -2.16 8.14 -23.67
C MET A 277 -1.48 9.26 -24.48
N ALA A 278 -1.96 10.50 -24.36
CA ALA A 278 -1.42 11.67 -25.06
C ALA A 278 -0.14 12.21 -24.40
N GLY A 279 0.74 12.80 -25.21
CA GLY A 279 1.98 13.43 -24.73
C GLY A 279 3.20 12.49 -24.69
N PRO A 280 4.36 13.00 -24.25
CA PRO A 280 5.55 12.19 -24.03
C PRO A 280 5.34 11.11 -22.96
N PRO A 281 6.08 9.98 -23.01
CA PRO A 281 6.03 8.96 -21.98
C PRO A 281 6.58 9.48 -20.64
N LEU A 282 6.05 8.93 -19.55
CA LEU A 282 6.52 9.21 -18.19
C LEU A 282 7.98 8.76 -17.97
N ASP A 283 8.90 9.73 -17.95
CA ASP A 283 10.34 9.57 -17.76
C ASP A 283 10.86 10.57 -16.72
N ILE A 284 11.24 10.07 -15.55
CA ILE A 284 11.68 10.89 -14.40
C ILE A 284 12.97 11.65 -14.68
N GLU A 285 13.91 11.08 -15.45
CA GLU A 285 15.16 11.76 -15.81
C GLU A 285 14.84 13.02 -16.63
N ARG A 286 13.92 12.89 -17.60
CA ARG A 286 13.47 14.00 -18.47
C ARG A 286 12.52 14.99 -17.78
N MET A 287 11.97 14.62 -16.62
CA MET A 287 11.15 15.51 -15.80
C MET A 287 11.98 16.27 -14.76
N LEU A 288 13.13 15.72 -14.34
CA LEU A 288 14.06 16.41 -13.45
C LEU A 288 15.06 17.26 -14.24
N TYR A 289 15.59 16.75 -15.36
CA TYR A 289 16.62 17.43 -16.15
C TYR A 289 16.20 17.63 -17.60
N SER A 290 16.55 18.78 -18.18
CA SER A 290 16.35 19.05 -19.59
C SER A 290 17.36 18.26 -20.44
N SER A 291 17.18 18.20 -21.77
CA SER A 291 18.16 17.59 -22.68
C SER A 291 19.54 18.28 -22.68
N ARG A 292 19.66 19.44 -22.02
CA ARG A 292 20.92 20.17 -21.79
C ARG A 292 21.46 20.00 -20.35
N GLY A 293 20.82 19.17 -19.52
CA GLY A 293 21.20 18.95 -18.12
C GLY A 293 20.78 20.08 -17.16
N GLN A 294 19.97 21.05 -17.60
CA GLN A 294 19.43 22.08 -16.70
C GLN A 294 18.33 21.48 -15.81
N PRO A 295 18.20 21.90 -14.54
CA PRO A 295 17.12 21.45 -13.68
C PRO A 295 15.75 21.92 -14.20
N GLN A 296 14.71 21.18 -13.84
CA GLN A 296 13.34 21.50 -14.18
C GLN A 296 12.43 21.50 -12.95
N ALA A 297 11.36 22.28 -13.01
CA ALA A 297 10.24 22.20 -12.08
C ALA A 297 9.07 21.49 -12.79
N SER A 298 8.92 20.19 -12.55
CA SER A 298 7.84 19.37 -13.10
C SER A 298 6.65 19.38 -12.16
N ILE A 299 5.64 20.19 -12.48
CA ILE A 299 4.39 20.32 -11.72
C ILE A 299 3.37 19.34 -12.28
N ILE A 300 2.99 18.35 -11.47
CA ILE A 300 1.92 17.41 -11.76
C ILE A 300 0.63 18.02 -11.22
N TYR A 301 -0.14 18.64 -12.10
CA TYR A 301 -1.42 19.25 -11.76
C TYR A 301 -2.47 18.13 -11.66
N LEU A 302 -3.02 17.95 -10.46
CA LEU A 302 -3.92 16.86 -10.09
C LEU A 302 -5.34 17.35 -9.73
N ALA A 303 -5.55 18.66 -9.63
CA ALA A 303 -6.81 19.26 -9.17
C ALA A 303 -8.03 18.93 -10.07
N HIS A 304 -7.81 18.62 -11.35
CA HIS A 304 -8.88 18.25 -12.28
C HIS A 304 -9.31 16.78 -12.22
N LEU A 305 -8.57 15.94 -11.51
CA LEU A 305 -8.79 14.49 -11.40
C LEU A 305 -9.69 14.13 -10.22
N SER A 306 -10.40 13.01 -10.35
CA SER A 306 -11.07 12.33 -9.22
C SER A 306 -10.06 11.69 -8.27
N GLU A 307 -10.48 11.35 -7.05
CA GLU A 307 -9.57 10.81 -6.02
C GLU A 307 -8.83 9.54 -6.48
N ALA A 308 -9.53 8.56 -7.07
CA ALA A 308 -8.91 7.35 -7.60
C ALA A 308 -7.90 7.63 -8.72
N GLU A 309 -8.19 8.60 -9.61
CA GLU A 309 -7.27 9.04 -10.66
C GLU A 309 -6.03 9.75 -10.08
N ARG A 310 -6.19 10.54 -8.99
CA ARG A 310 -5.05 11.16 -8.29
C ARG A 310 -4.16 10.09 -7.64
N GLN A 311 -4.76 9.11 -6.96
CA GLN A 311 -4.03 7.99 -6.37
C GLN A 311 -3.27 7.21 -7.43
N PHE A 312 -3.89 6.91 -8.58
CA PHE A 312 -3.23 6.27 -9.73
C PHE A 312 -1.99 7.06 -10.19
N VAL A 313 -2.14 8.36 -10.47
CA VAL A 313 -1.04 9.19 -10.98
C VAL A 313 0.09 9.31 -9.96
N VAL A 314 -0.23 9.61 -8.70
CA VAL A 314 0.78 9.78 -7.64
C VAL A 314 1.54 8.47 -7.40
N THR A 315 0.84 7.34 -7.31
CA THR A 315 1.47 6.02 -7.12
C THR A 315 2.43 5.70 -8.26
N LEU A 316 1.99 5.85 -9.52
CA LEU A 316 2.82 5.58 -10.70
C LEU A 316 4.07 6.47 -10.75
N ILE A 317 3.91 7.78 -10.53
CA ILE A 317 5.02 8.74 -10.57
C ILE A 317 6.02 8.47 -9.44
N LEU A 318 5.56 8.17 -8.23
CA LEU A 318 6.45 7.86 -7.11
C LEU A 318 7.14 6.50 -7.27
N SER A 319 6.47 5.47 -7.82
CA SER A 319 7.12 4.19 -8.17
C SER A 319 8.24 4.40 -9.20
N ARG A 320 7.95 5.14 -10.29
CA ARG A 320 8.95 5.50 -11.31
C ARG A 320 10.11 6.30 -10.74
N LEU A 321 9.84 7.21 -9.78
CA LEU A 321 10.87 7.94 -9.06
C LEU A 321 11.75 7.02 -8.20
N ILE A 322 11.18 6.02 -7.52
CA ILE A 322 11.93 5.03 -6.73
C ILE A 322 12.86 4.21 -7.65
N THR A 323 12.36 3.74 -8.80
CA THR A 323 13.18 3.02 -9.79
C THR A 323 14.30 3.90 -10.35
N TRP A 324 14.04 5.19 -10.62
CA TRP A 324 15.06 6.15 -11.00
C TRP A 324 16.10 6.38 -9.89
N MET A 325 15.63 6.56 -8.65
CA MET A 325 16.42 6.86 -7.45
C MET A 325 17.37 5.71 -7.12
N ARG A 326 16.89 4.47 -7.09
CA ARG A 326 17.70 3.27 -6.76
C ARG A 326 18.82 3.00 -7.78
N ARG A 327 18.75 3.58 -8.99
CA ARG A 327 19.80 3.54 -10.02
C ARG A 327 20.86 4.64 -9.89
N GLN A 328 20.68 5.59 -8.97
CA GLN A 328 21.62 6.68 -8.75
C GLN A 328 22.79 6.26 -7.85
N SER A 329 23.94 6.92 -8.02
CA SER A 329 25.02 6.84 -7.03
C SER A 329 24.59 7.44 -5.68
N GLY A 330 25.10 6.90 -4.57
CA GLY A 330 24.91 7.51 -3.27
C GLY A 330 25.53 8.91 -3.20
N THR A 331 24.87 9.87 -2.54
CA THR A 331 25.38 11.24 -2.38
C THR A 331 24.85 11.89 -1.09
N PRO A 332 25.66 12.69 -0.37
CA PRO A 332 25.20 13.49 0.76
C PRO A 332 24.44 14.77 0.34
N ASP A 333 24.53 15.16 -0.93
CA ASP A 333 23.96 16.40 -1.46
C ASP A 333 22.54 16.20 -1.97
N LEU A 334 21.72 17.26 -1.96
CA LEU A 334 20.35 17.21 -2.48
C LEU A 334 20.37 17.20 -4.02
N ARG A 335 20.16 16.02 -4.61
CA ARG A 335 20.11 15.76 -6.06
C ARG A 335 18.78 16.18 -6.67
N ALA A 336 17.67 15.93 -5.98
CA ALA A 336 16.32 16.25 -6.43
C ALA A 336 15.40 16.48 -5.23
N LEU A 337 14.43 17.38 -5.41
CA LEU A 337 13.42 17.71 -4.39
C LEU A 337 12.03 17.27 -4.86
N VAL A 338 11.40 16.36 -4.12
CA VAL A 338 9.97 16.09 -4.26
C VAL A 338 9.21 17.05 -3.35
N TYR A 339 8.22 17.76 -3.88
CA TYR A 339 7.29 18.57 -3.09
C TYR A 339 5.88 18.03 -3.29
N MET A 340 5.13 17.86 -2.22
CA MET A 340 3.76 17.37 -2.26
C MET A 340 2.88 18.32 -1.45
N ASP A 341 2.05 19.12 -2.14
CA ASP A 341 1.07 19.94 -1.43
C ASP A 341 -0.11 19.08 -0.99
N GLU A 342 -0.66 19.39 0.18
CA GLU A 342 -1.77 18.68 0.83
C GLU A 342 -1.72 17.14 0.68
N VAL A 343 -0.80 16.49 1.40
CA VAL A 343 -0.61 15.01 1.41
C VAL A 343 -1.80 14.21 1.99
N PHE A 344 -2.89 14.88 2.37
CA PHE A 344 -4.12 14.25 2.87
C PHE A 344 -4.61 13.13 1.95
N GLY A 345 -4.92 11.96 2.53
CA GLY A 345 -5.40 10.78 1.82
C GLY A 345 -4.33 9.94 1.09
N PHE A 346 -3.08 10.41 0.96
CA PHE A 346 -2.00 9.65 0.30
C PHE A 346 -1.13 8.84 1.27
N ALA A 347 -1.01 9.27 2.53
CA ALA A 347 -0.32 8.51 3.57
C ALA A 347 -1.04 8.60 4.94
N PRO A 348 -2.32 8.20 5.04
CA PRO A 348 -3.08 8.25 6.29
C PRO A 348 -2.58 7.22 7.32
N PRO A 349 -2.81 7.41 8.64
CA PRO A 349 -2.33 6.48 9.67
C PRO A 349 -3.03 5.12 9.64
N THR A 350 -4.33 5.07 9.36
CA THR A 350 -5.19 3.88 9.53
C THR A 350 -5.51 3.14 8.24
N ALA A 351 -5.34 3.76 7.08
CA ALA A 351 -5.58 3.13 5.77
C ALA A 351 -4.27 2.93 5.00
N GLU A 352 -4.27 1.98 4.08
CA GLU A 352 -3.15 1.64 3.21
C GLU A 352 -3.49 1.92 1.72
N PRO A 353 -3.63 3.20 1.31
CA PRO A 353 -3.83 3.53 -0.09
C PRO A 353 -2.58 3.19 -0.92
N PRO A 354 -2.70 2.91 -2.23
CA PRO A 354 -1.59 2.41 -3.04
C PRO A 354 -0.32 3.27 -3.03
N SER A 355 -0.45 4.58 -2.80
CA SER A 355 0.63 5.58 -2.77
C SER A 355 1.45 5.62 -1.47
N LYS A 356 0.92 5.05 -0.37
CA LYS A 356 1.54 5.08 0.96
C LYS A 356 2.87 4.30 1.00
N LYS A 357 2.93 3.14 0.32
CA LYS A 357 4.14 2.30 0.20
C LYS A 357 5.31 3.08 -0.41
N GLN A 358 5.06 3.89 -1.45
CA GLN A 358 6.08 4.65 -2.17
C GLN A 358 6.51 5.89 -1.38
N ILE A 359 5.57 6.63 -0.78
CA ILE A 359 5.89 7.77 0.11
C ILE A 359 6.81 7.29 1.25
N LEU A 360 6.42 6.23 1.97
CA LEU A 360 7.23 5.67 3.05
C LEU A 360 8.57 5.08 2.57
N THR A 361 8.63 4.55 1.34
CA THR A 361 9.90 4.10 0.73
C THR A 361 10.86 5.27 0.48
N ILE A 362 10.36 6.36 -0.09
CA ILE A 362 11.17 7.56 -0.36
C ILE A 362 11.64 8.19 0.96
N LEU A 363 10.79 8.29 1.97
CA LEU A 363 11.15 8.85 3.29
C LEU A 363 12.18 8.00 4.06
N LYS A 364 12.26 6.69 3.79
CA LYS A 364 13.25 5.80 4.42
C LYS A 364 14.56 5.68 3.63
N GLN A 365 14.49 5.70 2.30
CA GLN A 365 15.61 5.36 1.42
C GLN A 365 16.19 6.57 0.66
N GLY A 366 15.39 7.62 0.43
CA GLY A 366 15.75 8.76 -0.43
C GLY A 366 17.01 9.52 -0.01
N ARG A 367 17.22 9.63 1.30
CA ARG A 367 18.44 10.20 1.90
C ARG A 367 19.74 9.65 1.30
N ALA A 368 19.82 8.35 1.03
CA ALA A 368 21.05 7.73 0.53
C ALA A 368 21.42 8.19 -0.88
N TYR A 369 20.41 8.54 -1.69
CA TYR A 369 20.54 8.88 -3.12
C TYR A 369 20.46 10.39 -3.39
N GLY A 370 20.31 11.21 -2.33
CA GLY A 370 20.11 12.65 -2.44
C GLY A 370 18.70 13.07 -2.83
N VAL A 371 17.69 12.21 -2.67
CA VAL A 371 16.28 12.53 -2.96
C VAL A 371 15.59 13.01 -1.68
N GLY A 372 15.34 14.31 -1.61
CA GLY A 372 14.56 14.92 -0.53
C GLY A 372 13.06 14.92 -0.84
N MET A 373 12.23 14.91 0.20
CA MET A 373 10.77 15.02 0.07
C MET A 373 10.24 16.04 1.08
N VAL A 374 9.40 16.96 0.62
CA VAL A 374 8.71 17.96 1.44
C VAL A 374 7.22 17.67 1.37
N LEU A 375 6.64 17.31 2.51
CA LEU A 375 5.20 17.07 2.64
C LEU A 375 4.54 18.30 3.27
N SER A 376 3.56 18.90 2.60
CA SER A 376 2.70 19.94 3.17
C SER A 376 1.34 19.34 3.55
N THR A 377 0.85 19.65 4.74
CA THR A 377 -0.49 19.25 5.21
C THR A 377 -1.13 20.37 6.03
N GLN A 378 -2.46 20.49 5.97
CA GLN A 378 -3.21 21.28 6.95
C GLN A 378 -3.31 20.58 8.31
N ASN A 379 -3.48 19.27 8.30
CA ASN A 379 -3.74 18.47 9.49
C ASN A 379 -2.62 17.42 9.69
N PRO A 380 -1.87 17.46 10.81
CA PRO A 380 -0.84 16.47 11.12
C PRO A 380 -1.42 15.11 11.53
N VAL A 381 -2.67 15.05 11.98
CA VAL A 381 -3.34 13.81 12.42
C VAL A 381 -3.58 12.87 11.23
N ASP A 382 -3.73 13.43 10.02
CA ASP A 382 -4.02 12.68 8.79
C ASP A 382 -2.74 12.12 8.10
N LEU A 383 -1.59 12.15 8.78
CA LEU A 383 -0.30 11.65 8.28
C LEU A 383 0.24 10.49 9.12
N ASP A 384 0.69 9.42 8.47
CA ASP A 384 1.27 8.22 9.10
C ASP A 384 2.47 8.57 9.99
N TYR A 385 2.56 7.93 11.16
CA TYR A 385 3.60 8.22 12.15
C TYR A 385 5.02 7.96 11.62
N LYS A 386 5.20 7.00 10.70
CA LYS A 386 6.48 6.69 10.05
C LYS A 386 6.86 7.79 9.08
N ALA A 387 5.90 8.46 8.45
CA ALA A 387 6.19 9.62 7.60
C ALA A 387 6.66 10.81 8.45
N MET A 388 6.05 11.01 9.63
CA MET A 388 6.46 12.04 10.59
C MET A 388 7.86 11.80 11.17
N SER A 389 8.15 10.59 11.67
CA SER A 389 9.43 10.31 12.35
C SER A 389 10.65 10.28 11.44
N ASN A 390 10.48 10.08 10.13
CA ASN A 390 11.58 10.16 9.15
C ASN A 390 11.88 11.60 8.69
N ALA A 391 11.06 12.59 9.05
CA ALA A 391 11.27 13.99 8.68
C ALA A 391 12.21 14.71 9.65
N GLY A 392 13.46 14.89 9.22
CA GLY A 392 14.50 15.58 9.98
C GLY A 392 14.35 17.11 10.04
N THR A 393 13.32 17.71 9.44
CA THR A 393 13.00 19.14 9.55
C THR A 393 11.50 19.41 9.47
N TRP A 394 11.04 20.31 10.33
CA TRP A 394 9.65 20.67 10.54
C TRP A 394 9.50 22.19 10.44
N MET A 395 8.50 22.64 9.68
CA MET A 395 8.14 24.05 9.52
C MET A 395 6.68 24.22 9.91
N ILE A 396 6.45 24.58 11.17
CA ILE A 396 5.13 24.54 11.80
C ILE A 396 4.58 25.96 11.84
N GLY A 397 3.60 26.23 10.99
CA GLY A 397 2.78 27.44 11.04
C GLY A 397 1.71 27.34 12.13
N ARG A 398 0.89 28.39 12.25
CA ARG A 398 -0.26 28.39 13.16
C ARG A 398 -1.20 27.20 12.91
N LEU A 399 -1.70 26.61 13.98
CA LEU A 399 -2.62 25.46 14.00
C LEU A 399 -4.02 25.89 14.49
N GLN A 400 -5.03 25.03 14.29
CA GLN A 400 -6.42 25.29 14.69
C GLN A 400 -6.78 24.68 16.04
N THR A 401 -6.37 23.45 16.31
CA THR A 401 -6.78 22.70 17.52
C THR A 401 -5.61 22.33 18.43
N GLU A 402 -5.90 22.08 19.70
CA GLU A 402 -4.91 21.52 20.65
C GLU A 402 -4.51 20.08 20.27
N ARG A 403 -5.40 19.33 19.60
CA ARG A 403 -5.11 17.99 19.07
C ARG A 403 -4.04 18.02 17.98
N ASP A 404 -4.10 19.00 17.07
CA ASP A 404 -3.06 19.19 16.04
C ASP A 404 -1.69 19.45 16.69
N LYS A 405 -1.66 20.31 17.71
CA LYS A 405 -0.43 20.62 18.47
C LYS A 405 0.12 19.37 19.15
N ALA A 406 -0.71 18.65 19.90
CA ALA A 406 -0.31 17.45 20.63
C ALA A 406 0.32 16.41 19.69
N ARG A 407 -0.28 16.18 18.51
CA ARG A 407 0.23 15.24 17.52
C ARG A 407 1.56 15.69 16.88
N ILE A 408 1.73 16.99 16.67
CA ILE A 408 3.02 17.56 16.21
C ILE A 408 4.09 17.45 17.29
N LEU A 409 3.77 17.70 18.56
CA LEU A 409 4.70 17.58 19.68
C LEU A 409 5.23 16.14 19.83
N GLU A 410 4.34 15.14 19.75
CA GLU A 410 4.69 13.72 19.70
C GLU A 410 5.62 13.39 18.53
N GLY A 411 5.33 13.92 17.33
CA GLY A 411 6.18 13.77 16.15
C GLY A 411 7.57 14.37 16.32
N ILE A 412 7.67 15.58 16.89
CA ILE A 412 8.94 16.27 17.14
C ILE A 412 9.78 15.59 18.23
N GLU A 413 9.16 15.09 19.29
CA GLU A 413 9.86 14.37 20.37
C GLU A 413 10.68 13.19 19.83
N SER A 414 10.13 12.48 18.85
CA SER A 414 10.83 11.38 18.16
C SER A 414 12.05 11.82 17.33
N VAL A 415 12.13 13.11 16.94
CA VAL A 415 13.16 13.67 16.05
C VAL A 415 14.24 14.44 16.81
N SER A 416 13.91 15.16 17.89
CA SER A 416 14.86 16.06 18.58
C SER A 416 15.27 15.67 20.00
N GLY A 417 14.70 14.62 20.59
CA GLY A 417 15.03 14.22 21.97
C GLY A 417 14.62 15.27 23.00
N GLN A 418 15.34 15.38 24.13
CA GLN A 418 15.02 16.29 25.24
C GLN A 418 14.82 17.75 24.79
N THR A 419 13.56 18.10 24.57
CA THR A 419 13.11 19.39 24.06
C THR A 419 12.07 19.93 25.05
N ASP A 420 12.12 21.21 25.40
CA ASP A 420 11.11 21.80 26.28
C ASP A 420 9.76 21.89 25.53
N MET A 421 8.91 20.87 25.74
CA MET A 421 7.53 20.81 25.23
C MET A 421 6.75 22.09 25.54
N LYS A 422 6.96 22.69 26.72
CA LYS A 422 6.29 23.93 27.15
C LYS A 422 6.85 25.17 26.46
N LEU A 423 8.08 25.11 25.94
CA LEU A 423 8.59 26.14 25.04
C LEU A 423 7.91 26.01 23.67
N PHE A 424 7.89 24.81 23.07
CA PHE A 424 7.28 24.59 21.76
C PHE A 424 5.80 24.98 21.70
N ASP A 425 4.99 24.54 22.67
CA ASP A 425 3.57 24.92 22.76
C ASP A 425 3.37 26.44 22.79
N ARG A 426 4.16 27.16 23.61
CA ARG A 426 4.13 28.63 23.67
C ARG A 426 4.59 29.29 22.37
N LEU A 427 5.60 28.75 21.69
CA LEU A 427 6.08 29.30 20.41
C LEU A 427 5.02 29.14 19.32
N ILE A 428 4.41 27.95 19.20
CA ILE A 428 3.37 27.64 18.20
C ILE A 428 2.11 28.46 18.45
N SER A 429 1.67 28.56 19.70
CA SER A 429 0.44 29.28 20.09
C SER A 429 0.52 30.79 19.82
N ASN A 430 1.72 31.38 19.83
CA ASN A 430 1.95 32.80 19.59
C ASN A 430 2.26 33.16 18.12
N LEU A 431 2.20 32.21 17.18
CA LEU A 431 2.53 32.46 15.78
C LEU A 431 1.55 33.43 15.08
N GLY A 432 2.11 34.49 14.50
CA GLY A 432 1.43 35.37 13.55
C GLY A 432 1.16 34.71 12.19
N LYS A 433 0.46 35.43 11.30
CA LYS A 433 0.27 34.99 9.91
C LYS A 433 1.61 34.94 9.18
N ARG A 434 1.85 33.89 8.39
CA ARG A 434 3.10 33.62 7.63
C ARG A 434 4.35 33.45 8.51
N GLN A 435 4.17 33.25 9.82
CA GLN A 435 5.23 32.88 10.75
C GLN A 435 5.21 31.36 10.99
N PHE A 436 6.39 30.80 11.17
CA PHE A 436 6.62 29.37 11.35
C PHE A 436 7.68 29.13 12.43
N VAL A 437 7.50 28.08 13.23
CA VAL A 437 8.58 27.46 13.99
C VAL A 437 9.35 26.53 13.05
N LEU A 438 10.62 26.84 12.80
CA LEU A 438 11.57 25.93 12.16
C LEU A 438 12.23 25.07 13.25
N GLN A 439 12.02 23.76 13.19
CA GLN A 439 12.76 22.77 13.97
C GLN A 439 13.52 21.83 13.04
N SER A 440 14.75 21.46 13.38
CA SER A 440 15.59 20.61 12.54
C SER A 440 16.49 19.74 13.41
N ALA A 441 16.67 18.46 13.04
CA ALA A 441 17.53 17.52 13.77
C ALA A 441 19.01 17.97 13.86
N LYS A 442 19.43 18.96 13.06
CA LYS A 442 20.77 19.56 13.10
C LYS A 442 20.83 20.91 13.84
N ALA A 443 19.71 21.40 14.37
CA ALA A 443 19.61 22.63 15.15
C ALA A 443 19.33 22.31 16.62
N LYS A 444 20.03 22.98 17.54
CA LYS A 444 19.85 22.76 18.99
C LYS A 444 18.58 23.39 19.56
N GLU A 445 18.09 24.44 18.92
CA GLU A 445 16.95 25.24 19.38
C GLU A 445 16.02 25.57 18.20
N PRO A 446 14.70 25.61 18.42
CA PRO A 446 13.75 26.06 17.40
C PRO A 446 13.95 27.54 17.06
N VAL A 447 13.69 27.90 15.81
CA VAL A 447 13.75 29.29 15.34
C VAL A 447 12.40 29.71 14.79
N ILE A 448 11.78 30.75 15.37
CA ILE A 448 10.65 31.40 14.70
C ILE A 448 11.17 32.23 13.53
N PHE A 449 10.54 32.12 12.38
CA PHE A 449 10.78 32.97 11.22
C PHE A 449 9.49 33.31 10.47
N THR A 450 9.51 34.39 9.69
CA THR A 450 8.52 34.66 8.66
C THR A 450 9.11 34.35 7.30
N SER A 451 8.33 33.72 6.43
CA SER A 451 8.74 33.49 5.03
C SER A 451 9.08 34.81 4.34
N ARG A 452 10.06 34.80 3.42
CA ARG A 452 10.30 35.94 2.51
C ARG A 452 9.12 36.14 1.55
N TRP A 453 9.10 37.28 0.88
CA TRP A 453 8.17 37.47 -0.24
C TRP A 453 8.54 36.52 -1.39
N SER A 454 7.51 35.93 -2.03
CA SER A 454 7.61 35.00 -3.15
C SER A 454 7.99 35.75 -4.43
N MET A 455 8.98 35.27 -5.20
CA MET A 455 9.33 35.87 -6.48
C MET A 455 8.19 35.67 -7.50
N SER A 456 7.57 34.50 -7.44
CA SER A 456 6.40 34.12 -8.22
C SER A 456 5.13 34.76 -7.63
N TYR A 457 4.27 35.31 -8.48
CA TYR A 457 3.00 35.91 -8.06
C TYR A 457 2.03 34.82 -7.58
N LEU A 458 1.40 35.03 -6.42
CA LEU A 458 0.48 34.07 -5.80
C LEU A 458 -0.97 34.43 -6.15
N ALA A 459 -1.45 34.00 -7.31
CA ALA A 459 -2.82 34.22 -7.77
C ALA A 459 -3.85 33.31 -7.06
N GLY A 460 -3.38 32.26 -6.37
CA GLY A 460 -4.21 31.20 -5.79
C GLY A 460 -4.33 29.98 -6.73
N PRO A 461 -5.29 29.08 -6.50
CA PRO A 461 -5.47 27.88 -7.32
C PRO A 461 -5.78 28.24 -8.79
N LEU A 462 -4.96 27.76 -9.72
CA LEU A 462 -5.15 28.05 -11.14
C LEU A 462 -6.17 27.12 -11.80
N ASP A 463 -7.09 27.70 -12.58
CA ASP A 463 -8.08 26.94 -13.35
C ASP A 463 -7.52 26.37 -14.67
N ARG A 464 -8.29 25.49 -15.33
CA ARG A 464 -7.84 24.84 -16.58
C ARG A 464 -7.54 25.82 -17.73
N ASN A 465 -8.23 26.96 -17.80
CA ASN A 465 -8.01 27.98 -18.83
C ASN A 465 -6.73 28.78 -18.55
N GLN A 466 -6.44 29.04 -17.28
CA GLN A 466 -5.20 29.64 -16.81
C GLN A 466 -4.00 28.71 -17.06
N ILE A 467 -4.13 27.41 -16.78
CA ILE A 467 -3.12 26.40 -17.15
C ILE A 467 -2.90 26.34 -18.67
N GLU A 468 -3.96 26.39 -19.46
CA GLU A 468 -3.87 26.45 -20.94
C GLU A 468 -3.15 27.72 -21.42
N ARG A 469 -3.40 28.86 -20.78
CA ARG A 469 -2.70 30.11 -21.08
C ARG A 469 -1.20 30.00 -20.80
N LEU A 470 -0.81 29.41 -19.67
CA LEU A 470 0.60 29.24 -19.29
C LEU A 470 1.36 28.25 -20.17
N THR A 471 0.70 27.21 -20.65
CA THR A 471 1.35 26.09 -21.37
C THR A 471 1.19 26.15 -22.89
N ARG A 472 0.49 27.17 -23.43
CA ARG A 472 0.16 27.30 -24.87
C ARG A 472 1.37 27.12 -25.79
N ASP A 473 2.44 27.84 -25.53
CA ASP A 473 3.62 27.86 -26.38
C ASP A 473 4.69 26.85 -25.95
N HIS A 474 4.35 25.94 -25.01
CA HIS A 474 5.30 24.97 -24.47
C HIS A 474 5.63 23.87 -25.52
N PRO A 475 6.92 23.62 -25.84
CA PRO A 475 7.30 22.71 -26.93
C PRO A 475 6.74 21.29 -26.81
N LEU A 476 6.64 20.74 -25.59
CA LEU A 476 6.08 19.40 -25.38
C LEU A 476 4.57 19.31 -25.69
N ARG A 477 3.85 20.44 -25.65
CA ARG A 477 2.42 20.48 -25.98
C ARG A 477 2.20 20.32 -27.49
N SER A 478 3.02 20.94 -28.34
CA SER A 478 2.88 20.82 -29.80
C SER A 478 3.17 19.42 -30.34
N ILE A 479 4.20 18.75 -29.79
CA ILE A 479 4.56 17.36 -30.15
C ILE A 479 3.37 16.41 -29.92
N SER A 480 2.63 16.59 -28.82
CA SER A 480 1.48 15.76 -28.44
C SER A 480 0.29 15.80 -29.40
N ILE A 481 0.14 16.88 -30.17
CA ILE A 481 -0.97 17.05 -31.12
C ILE A 481 -0.65 16.39 -32.47
N SER A 482 0.64 16.29 -32.83
CA SER A 482 1.08 15.65 -34.08
C SER A 482 1.05 14.12 -34.08
N SER A 483 1.13 13.47 -32.92
CA SER A 483 1.16 12.00 -32.83
C SER A 483 -0.22 11.35 -32.86
N SER A 484 -1.27 12.07 -32.48
CA SER A 484 -2.65 11.55 -32.43
C SER A 484 -3.28 11.35 -33.82
N SER A 485 -2.77 12.02 -34.86
CA SER A 485 -3.27 11.88 -36.25
C SER A 485 -2.61 10.72 -37.02
N ALA A 486 -1.47 10.20 -36.56
CA ALA A 486 -0.73 9.14 -37.26
C ALA A 486 -1.11 7.71 -36.85
N GLY A 487 -1.61 7.51 -35.62
CA GLY A 487 -1.82 6.17 -35.03
C GLY A 487 -3.07 5.42 -35.50
N ALA A 488 -4.05 6.07 -36.14
CA ALA A 488 -5.37 5.50 -36.39
C ALA A 488 -5.55 4.83 -37.78
N GLY A 489 -4.54 4.88 -38.67
CA GLY A 489 -4.74 4.67 -40.10
C GLY A 489 -4.16 3.40 -40.75
N ALA A 490 -3.33 2.61 -40.07
CA ALA A 490 -2.43 1.65 -40.75
C ALA A 490 -2.30 0.27 -40.08
N ALA A 491 -3.41 -0.44 -39.85
CA ALA A 491 -3.37 -1.84 -39.37
C ALA A 491 -4.54 -2.75 -39.82
N TYR A 492 -5.23 -2.44 -40.93
CA TYR A 492 -6.17 -3.38 -41.58
C TYR A 492 -6.00 -3.33 -43.11
N GLY A 493 -5.31 -4.33 -43.67
CA GLY A 493 -4.95 -4.32 -45.09
C GLY A 493 -4.36 -5.64 -45.61
N THR A 494 -5.25 -6.60 -45.88
CA THR A 494 -5.09 -7.74 -46.80
C THR A 494 -3.97 -8.76 -46.58
N ALA A 495 -4.37 -10.05 -46.58
CA ALA A 495 -3.47 -11.18 -46.65
C ALA A 495 -2.77 -11.30 -48.03
N ALA A 496 -1.52 -11.75 -48.03
CA ALA A 496 -0.84 -12.28 -49.20
C ALA A 496 -0.38 -13.71 -48.90
N SER A 497 -1.09 -14.70 -49.45
CA SER A 497 -0.69 -16.10 -49.40
C SER A 497 0.52 -16.33 -50.31
N THR A 498 1.62 -16.83 -49.75
CA THR A 498 2.72 -17.38 -50.56
C THR A 498 3.05 -18.79 -50.06
N SER A 499 2.63 -19.77 -50.84
CA SER A 499 2.82 -21.19 -50.56
C SER A 499 4.14 -21.69 -51.15
N PHE A 500 4.88 -22.48 -50.38
CA PHE A 500 5.85 -23.44 -50.91
C PHE A 500 5.74 -24.78 -50.17
N LYS A 501 5.83 -25.89 -50.93
CA LYS A 501 5.71 -27.28 -50.46
C LYS A 501 7.09 -27.98 -50.49
N ILE A 502 7.09 -29.25 -50.05
CA ILE A 502 8.10 -30.31 -50.29
C ILE A 502 9.25 -30.28 -49.25
N ALA A 503 9.73 -31.38 -48.66
CA ALA A 503 9.51 -32.81 -48.91
C ALA A 503 9.27 -33.65 -47.63
N SER A 504 8.67 -34.82 -47.81
CA SER A 504 8.77 -35.98 -46.91
C SER A 504 9.93 -36.90 -47.31
N ALA A 505 10.55 -37.58 -46.35
CA ALA A 505 11.33 -38.80 -46.59
C ALA A 505 10.99 -39.85 -45.51
N ALA A 506 10.97 -41.13 -45.87
CA ALA A 506 10.51 -42.25 -45.04
C ALA A 506 11.48 -43.44 -45.13
N ALA A 507 11.11 -44.56 -44.49
CA ALA A 507 11.86 -45.82 -44.33
C ALA A 507 12.95 -45.79 -43.23
N SER A 508 13.23 -46.88 -42.51
CA SER A 508 12.98 -48.30 -42.87
C SER A 508 12.44 -49.17 -41.73
N GLN A 509 11.63 -50.17 -42.08
CA GLN A 509 11.51 -51.44 -41.34
C GLN A 509 12.41 -52.47 -42.00
N GLU A 510 12.93 -53.44 -41.25
CA GLU A 510 13.42 -54.70 -41.82
C GLU A 510 13.20 -55.88 -40.86
N THR A 511 12.87 -57.05 -41.42
CA THR A 511 12.32 -58.21 -40.70
C THR A 511 12.83 -59.53 -41.32
N LEU A 512 13.53 -60.36 -40.56
CA LEU A 512 13.87 -61.77 -40.88
C LEU A 512 14.01 -62.52 -39.53
N ARG A 513 13.12 -63.42 -39.11
CA ARG A 513 12.77 -64.81 -39.54
C ARG A 513 13.73 -65.93 -39.08
N GLN A 514 13.09 -67.04 -38.70
CA GLN A 514 13.57 -68.23 -37.98
C GLN A 514 14.57 -69.13 -38.73
N GLU A 515 15.44 -69.82 -37.98
CA GLU A 515 15.61 -71.30 -37.89
C GLU A 515 16.73 -71.61 -36.86
N GLY A 516 16.96 -72.82 -36.31
CA GLY A 516 16.21 -74.10 -36.35
C GLY A 516 17.11 -75.28 -35.91
N GLY A 517 16.63 -76.24 -35.07
CA GLY A 517 17.36 -77.51 -34.80
C GLY A 517 17.31 -78.14 -33.40
N MET A 518 16.99 -79.45 -33.36
CA MET A 518 17.22 -80.42 -32.26
C MET A 518 18.75 -80.66 -32.08
N GLU A 519 19.34 -81.24 -31.01
CA GLU A 519 19.08 -82.55 -30.37
C GLU A 519 19.99 -82.78 -29.11
N MET A 520 19.84 -83.93 -28.44
CA MET A 520 20.48 -84.35 -27.18
C MET A 520 21.98 -84.70 -27.26
N THR A 521 22.70 -84.54 -26.13
CA THR A 521 23.70 -85.54 -25.69
C THR A 521 23.67 -85.78 -24.17
N ARG A 522 23.99 -87.02 -23.75
CA ARG A 522 24.03 -87.49 -22.35
C ARG A 522 25.40 -87.28 -21.70
N ARG A 523 25.44 -87.10 -20.36
CA ARG A 523 26.27 -87.82 -19.34
C ARG A 523 26.21 -87.03 -18.01
N SER A 524 25.53 -87.50 -16.95
CA SER A 524 25.79 -88.64 -16.05
C SER A 524 26.61 -88.29 -14.79
N SER A 525 25.96 -88.41 -13.63
CA SER A 525 26.46 -88.82 -12.31
C SER A 525 27.64 -88.08 -11.64
N GLY A 526 27.32 -87.42 -10.52
CA GLY A 526 28.19 -87.16 -9.37
C GLY A 526 27.30 -86.89 -8.14
N GLY A 527 27.51 -87.57 -7.02
CA GLY A 527 26.54 -87.59 -5.91
C GLY A 527 27.13 -87.27 -4.52
N PHE A 528 26.20 -87.04 -3.58
CA PHE A 528 26.37 -86.83 -2.12
C PHE A 528 26.99 -85.49 -1.66
N PRO A 529 26.70 -85.02 -0.42
CA PRO A 529 25.80 -85.58 0.61
C PRO A 529 24.64 -84.66 1.04
N PRO A 530 23.65 -85.16 1.80
CA PRO A 530 22.67 -84.31 2.48
C PRO A 530 23.26 -83.71 3.76
N ALA A 531 23.24 -82.37 3.88
CA ALA A 531 23.48 -81.68 5.15
C ALA A 531 22.14 -81.49 5.87
N SER A 532 21.70 -82.51 6.60
CA SER A 532 20.60 -82.37 7.56
C SER A 532 21.08 -81.56 8.76
N GLY A 533 20.81 -80.24 8.75
CA GLY A 533 20.80 -79.47 9.99
C GLY A 533 19.70 -80.02 10.90
N GLU A 534 20.01 -80.25 12.17
CA GLU A 534 19.02 -80.70 13.15
C GLU A 534 17.89 -79.65 13.26
N ILE A 535 16.69 -80.05 12.85
CA ILE A 535 15.47 -79.26 13.01
C ILE A 535 15.06 -79.39 14.48
N SER A 536 14.93 -78.25 15.17
CA SER A 536 14.42 -78.25 16.55
C SER A 536 12.97 -78.74 16.63
N ARG A 537 12.50 -79.18 17.80
CA ARG A 537 11.09 -79.59 17.98
C ARG A 537 10.08 -78.47 17.68
N ASP A 538 10.53 -77.22 17.73
CA ASP A 538 9.73 -76.01 17.46
C ASP A 538 9.98 -75.43 16.05
N GLU A 539 10.61 -76.20 15.15
CA GLU A 539 10.89 -75.82 13.75
C GLU A 539 10.24 -76.79 12.75
N SER A 540 9.91 -76.30 11.56
CA SER A 540 9.34 -77.10 10.45
C SER A 540 9.90 -76.65 9.09
N GLN A 541 10.18 -77.59 8.19
CA GLN A 541 10.48 -77.28 6.78
C GLN A 541 9.22 -77.15 5.90
N VAL A 542 8.05 -77.44 6.45
CA VAL A 542 6.73 -77.22 5.81
C VAL A 542 6.10 -76.00 6.47
N ALA A 543 5.58 -75.07 5.66
CA ALA A 543 4.88 -73.89 6.15
C ALA A 543 3.72 -74.32 7.08
N PRO A 544 3.61 -73.75 8.30
CA PRO A 544 2.46 -73.97 9.18
C PRO A 544 1.15 -73.60 8.47
N ARG A 545 0.07 -74.30 8.81
CA ARG A 545 -1.25 -73.99 8.25
C ARG A 545 -1.71 -72.63 8.77
N VAL A 546 -2.12 -71.78 7.84
CA VAL A 546 -2.83 -70.52 8.10
C VAL A 546 -4.29 -70.70 7.68
N ASP A 547 -5.21 -69.98 8.31
CA ASP A 547 -6.61 -69.95 7.90
C ASP A 547 -6.74 -69.53 6.41
N PRO A 548 -7.46 -70.28 5.55
CA PRO A 548 -7.55 -70.00 4.12
C PRO A 548 -8.15 -68.64 3.73
N SER A 549 -8.80 -67.94 4.66
CA SER A 549 -9.34 -66.59 4.44
C SER A 549 -8.31 -65.46 4.67
N THR A 550 -7.10 -65.78 5.14
CA THR A 550 -6.05 -64.80 5.46
C THR A 550 -4.90 -64.88 4.45
N ALA A 551 -4.44 -63.74 3.94
CA ALA A 551 -3.28 -63.70 3.05
C ALA A 551 -1.96 -63.97 3.81
N VAL A 552 -0.97 -64.49 3.09
CA VAL A 552 0.33 -64.88 3.65
C VAL A 552 1.44 -64.30 2.76
N TYR A 553 2.29 -63.49 3.37
CA TYR A 553 3.44 -62.84 2.73
C TYR A 553 4.75 -63.20 3.41
N TYR A 554 5.84 -62.88 2.74
CA TYR A 554 7.22 -63.01 3.21
C TYR A 554 7.91 -61.66 3.00
N LEU A 555 8.59 -61.18 4.03
CA LEU A 555 9.26 -59.89 4.01
C LEU A 555 10.38 -59.85 2.95
N ASP A 556 10.32 -58.88 2.04
CA ASP A 556 11.45 -58.60 1.15
C ASP A 556 12.64 -58.04 1.96
N PRO A 557 13.86 -58.59 1.81
CA PRO A 557 15.04 -58.09 2.52
C PRO A 557 15.44 -56.64 2.24
N SER A 558 14.89 -56.01 1.18
CA SER A 558 15.13 -54.61 0.81
C SER A 558 14.14 -53.62 1.42
N ALA A 559 13.08 -54.10 2.10
CA ALA A 559 12.08 -53.25 2.73
C ALA A 559 12.71 -52.25 3.72
N PRO A 560 12.46 -50.93 3.62
CA PRO A 560 13.14 -49.91 4.42
C PRO A 560 13.00 -50.10 5.93
N TRP A 561 11.86 -50.63 6.36
CA TRP A 561 11.52 -50.88 7.76
C TRP A 561 11.95 -52.26 8.28
N ALA A 562 12.55 -53.14 7.47
CA ALA A 562 12.95 -54.50 7.87
C ALA A 562 13.86 -54.54 9.12
N SER A 563 14.65 -53.49 9.33
CA SER A 563 15.49 -53.33 10.53
C SER A 563 14.69 -53.13 11.82
N GLN A 564 13.51 -52.51 11.76
CA GLN A 564 12.66 -52.22 12.92
C GLN A 564 12.06 -53.51 13.50
N VAL A 565 11.69 -54.45 12.64
CA VAL A 565 11.22 -55.80 13.01
C VAL A 565 12.38 -56.78 13.28
N ARG A 566 13.63 -56.29 13.29
CA ARG A 566 14.86 -57.09 13.51
C ARG A 566 15.05 -58.22 12.49
N SER A 567 14.62 -58.01 11.25
CA SER A 567 14.84 -58.97 10.17
C SER A 567 16.34 -59.13 9.88
N MET A 568 16.77 -60.35 9.56
CA MET A 568 18.11 -60.63 9.05
C MET A 568 18.07 -60.94 7.54
N PRO A 569 18.64 -60.07 6.69
CA PRO A 569 18.75 -60.31 5.25
C PRO A 569 19.42 -61.66 4.94
N GLY A 570 18.76 -62.49 4.12
CA GLY A 570 19.23 -63.83 3.78
C GLY A 570 19.05 -64.89 4.89
N GLY A 571 18.42 -64.54 6.01
CA GLY A 571 18.03 -65.48 7.06
C GLY A 571 17.08 -66.57 6.53
N LYS A 572 17.35 -67.83 6.88
CA LYS A 572 16.54 -68.99 6.44
C LYS A 572 15.51 -69.44 7.46
N ARG A 573 15.59 -68.95 8.70
CA ARG A 573 14.55 -69.16 9.71
C ARG A 573 13.50 -68.05 9.55
N LEU A 574 12.24 -68.43 9.51
CA LEU A 574 11.12 -67.52 9.37
C LEU A 574 10.28 -67.56 10.65
N GLN A 575 9.95 -66.40 11.18
CA GLN A 575 9.06 -66.25 12.32
C GLN A 575 7.82 -65.44 11.91
N ALA A 576 6.65 -65.84 12.41
CA ALA A 576 5.40 -65.18 12.08
C ALA A 576 5.23 -63.83 12.80
N GLY A 577 4.88 -62.81 12.03
CA GLY A 577 4.26 -61.55 12.42
C GLY A 577 2.86 -61.43 11.82
N LEU A 578 2.12 -60.39 12.23
CA LEU A 578 0.95 -59.90 11.48
C LEU A 578 1.29 -58.52 10.91
N ILE A 579 0.82 -58.23 9.69
CA ILE A 579 0.70 -56.88 9.15
C ILE A 579 -0.77 -56.43 9.25
N ALA A 580 -1.01 -55.15 9.43
CA ALA A 580 -2.32 -54.55 9.29
C ALA A 580 -2.23 -53.19 8.60
N ARG A 581 -3.12 -52.97 7.62
CA ARG A 581 -3.43 -51.68 6.99
C ARG A 581 -4.83 -51.28 7.44
N VAL A 582 -4.97 -50.06 7.96
CA VAL A 582 -6.20 -49.58 8.60
C VAL A 582 -6.53 -48.17 8.11
N HIS A 583 -7.70 -47.99 7.53
CA HIS A 583 -8.22 -46.66 7.22
C HIS A 583 -8.91 -46.09 8.46
N LEU A 584 -8.39 -44.95 8.92
CA LEU A 584 -8.89 -44.17 10.04
C LEU A 584 -9.59 -42.94 9.48
N LYS A 585 -10.86 -42.75 9.83
CA LYS A 585 -11.58 -41.50 9.53
C LYS A 585 -11.84 -40.73 10.83
N TYR A 586 -11.47 -39.46 10.83
CA TYR A 586 -11.80 -38.52 11.88
C TYR A 586 -12.80 -37.52 11.27
N ASP A 587 -14.01 -37.46 11.81
CA ASP A 587 -14.97 -36.42 11.44
C ASP A 587 -15.55 -35.68 12.64
N ASP A 588 -15.92 -34.42 12.40
CA ASP A 588 -16.72 -33.61 13.32
C ASP A 588 -17.48 -32.59 12.50
N ASN A 589 -18.81 -32.74 12.46
CA ASN A 589 -19.71 -31.88 11.69
C ASN A 589 -19.69 -30.41 12.12
N LYS A 590 -19.34 -30.12 13.38
CA LYS A 590 -19.29 -28.76 13.93
C LYS A 590 -17.95 -28.08 13.63
N ALA A 591 -16.86 -28.84 13.67
CA ALA A 591 -15.53 -28.38 13.26
C ALA A 591 -15.34 -28.39 11.72
N ALA A 592 -16.30 -28.96 10.98
CA ALA A 592 -16.20 -29.23 9.54
C ALA A 592 -14.95 -30.05 9.16
N VAL A 593 -14.60 -31.02 10.01
CA VAL A 593 -13.51 -31.96 9.78
C VAL A 593 -14.05 -33.21 9.12
N ASP A 594 -13.39 -33.61 8.03
CA ASP A 594 -13.49 -34.92 7.38
C ASP A 594 -12.06 -35.26 6.93
N HIS A 595 -11.35 -36.05 7.74
CA HIS A 595 -9.95 -36.36 7.55
C HIS A 595 -9.71 -37.87 7.60
N THR A 596 -9.07 -38.40 6.57
CA THR A 596 -8.67 -39.80 6.49
C THR A 596 -7.15 -39.95 6.62
N GLU A 597 -6.74 -40.93 7.43
CA GLU A 597 -5.36 -41.37 7.62
C GLU A 597 -5.30 -42.88 7.31
N GLU A 598 -4.33 -43.31 6.50
CA GLU A 598 -3.98 -44.73 6.42
C GLU A 598 -2.94 -45.03 7.50
N TRP A 599 -3.21 -46.00 8.36
CA TRP A 599 -2.33 -46.42 9.42
C TRP A 599 -1.89 -47.87 9.23
N GLU A 600 -0.58 -48.07 9.22
CA GLU A 600 0.04 -49.36 8.99
C GLU A 600 0.93 -49.77 10.17
N ALA A 601 0.87 -51.05 10.51
CA ALA A 601 1.66 -51.60 11.61
C ALA A 601 1.96 -53.09 11.49
N ILE A 602 3.04 -53.49 12.15
CA ILE A 602 3.49 -54.86 12.27
C ILE A 602 3.44 -55.31 13.73
N PHE A 603 2.92 -56.51 13.97
CA PHE A 603 2.87 -57.14 15.27
C PHE A 603 3.87 -58.30 15.29
N PHE A 604 5.05 -58.08 15.85
CA PHE A 604 6.15 -59.04 15.83
C PHE A 604 7.01 -58.98 17.11
N PRO A 605 7.39 -60.13 17.70
CA PRO A 605 6.96 -61.50 17.38
C PRO A 605 5.56 -61.83 17.93
N LEU A 606 4.81 -62.71 17.25
CA LEU A 606 3.47 -63.08 17.71
C LEU A 606 3.45 -63.89 19.01
N SER A 607 2.50 -63.52 19.87
CA SER A 607 2.19 -64.18 21.14
C SER A 607 0.88 -64.99 21.03
N LYS A 608 0.66 -65.91 21.99
CA LYS A 608 -0.54 -66.75 22.05
C LYS A 608 -1.85 -65.96 22.11
N ARG A 609 -1.82 -64.76 22.68
CA ARG A 609 -2.89 -63.76 22.53
C ARG A 609 -2.35 -62.58 21.75
N PHE A 610 -3.18 -62.00 20.89
CA PHE A 610 -2.85 -60.77 20.20
C PHE A 610 -2.78 -59.61 21.21
N ASP A 611 -1.73 -58.79 21.15
CA ASP A 611 -1.61 -57.56 21.92
C ASP A 611 -1.48 -56.38 20.96
N PRO A 612 -2.53 -55.55 20.79
CA PRO A 612 -2.49 -54.40 19.89
C PRO A 612 -1.46 -53.34 20.33
N LYS A 613 -0.98 -53.36 21.57
CA LYS A 613 0.08 -52.46 22.06
C LYS A 613 1.46 -52.83 21.54
N SER A 614 1.62 -54.02 20.95
CA SER A 614 2.88 -54.46 20.33
C SER A 614 3.08 -53.94 18.90
N ALA A 615 2.20 -53.04 18.44
CA ALA A 615 2.28 -52.40 17.13
C ALA A 615 3.63 -51.70 16.91
N ILE A 616 4.34 -52.10 15.87
CA ILE A 616 5.48 -51.39 15.29
C ILE A 616 4.92 -50.61 14.10
N ASN A 617 4.73 -49.30 14.28
CA ASN A 617 4.26 -48.42 13.20
C ASN A 617 5.28 -48.41 12.06
N VAL A 618 4.83 -48.69 10.85
CA VAL A 618 5.63 -48.65 9.63
C VAL A 618 4.82 -47.98 8.51
N ASP A 619 5.46 -47.71 7.40
CA ASP A 619 4.87 -47.30 6.12
C ASP A 619 5.35 -48.39 5.15
N TYR A 620 4.48 -49.36 4.85
CA TYR A 620 4.80 -50.58 4.10
C TYR A 620 4.15 -50.58 2.72
N ASP A 621 4.98 -50.64 1.69
CA ASP A 621 4.49 -50.76 0.33
C ASP A 621 4.21 -52.23 0.01
N ASP A 622 3.24 -52.51 -0.86
CA ASP A 622 2.97 -53.87 -1.34
C ASP A 622 4.23 -54.55 -1.96
N ARG A 623 5.21 -53.76 -2.42
CA ARG A 623 6.54 -54.21 -2.90
C ARG A 623 7.47 -54.73 -1.79
N ASP A 624 7.25 -54.34 -0.53
CA ASP A 624 7.97 -54.88 0.63
C ASP A 624 7.51 -56.32 0.97
N LEU A 625 6.42 -56.77 0.35
CA LEU A 625 5.75 -58.04 0.59
C LEU A 625 5.88 -58.96 -0.62
N THR A 626 6.37 -60.18 -0.39
CA THR A 626 6.45 -61.22 -1.43
C THR A 626 5.50 -62.37 -1.15
N SER A 627 4.90 -62.94 -2.19
CA SER A 627 3.96 -64.08 -2.08
C SER A 627 4.63 -65.46 -2.14
N ARG A 628 5.97 -65.51 -2.19
CA ARG A 628 6.74 -66.76 -2.33
C ARG A 628 7.74 -66.92 -1.19
N PRO A 629 7.84 -68.10 -0.57
CA PRO A 629 8.84 -68.35 0.46
C PRO A 629 10.27 -68.33 -0.10
N PRO A 630 11.26 -67.87 0.69
CA PRO A 630 12.68 -68.05 0.38
C PRO A 630 13.10 -69.52 0.20
N ASP A 631 14.10 -69.75 -0.64
CA ASP A 631 14.65 -71.09 -0.90
C ASP A 631 15.17 -71.77 0.37
N ARG A 632 14.60 -72.95 0.68
CA ARG A 632 14.91 -73.75 1.88
C ARG A 632 14.56 -73.05 3.20
N ALA A 633 13.44 -72.34 3.25
CA ALA A 633 12.87 -71.79 4.47
C ALA A 633 12.64 -72.85 5.57
N ILE A 634 12.91 -72.44 6.81
CA ILE A 634 12.62 -73.17 8.06
C ILE A 634 11.69 -72.30 8.88
N TYR A 635 10.49 -72.77 9.18
CA TYR A 635 9.48 -72.02 9.91
C TYR A 635 9.58 -72.32 11.41
N LEU A 636 9.68 -71.28 12.22
CA LEU A 636 9.49 -71.37 13.67
C LEU A 636 8.00 -71.49 13.96
N LEU A 637 7.61 -72.52 14.72
CA LEU A 637 6.21 -72.77 15.07
C LEU A 637 5.68 -71.64 15.96
N ALA A 638 4.72 -70.88 15.43
CA ALA A 638 4.11 -69.78 16.14
C ALA A 638 3.36 -70.27 17.39
N LYS A 639 3.40 -69.49 18.47
CA LYS A 639 2.58 -69.73 19.67
C LYS A 639 1.12 -69.27 19.51
N ALA A 640 0.81 -68.64 18.37
CA ALA A 640 -0.50 -68.17 17.96
C ALA A 640 -1.23 -69.24 17.14
N ASP A 641 -2.55 -69.34 17.29
CA ASP A 641 -3.41 -70.29 16.58
C ASP A 641 -3.74 -69.76 15.16
N LEU A 642 -2.71 -69.67 14.30
CA LEU A 642 -2.81 -69.12 12.94
C LEU A 642 -3.72 -69.95 12.00
N ASP A 643 -4.07 -71.18 12.38
CA ASP A 643 -4.95 -72.07 11.65
C ASP A 643 -6.46 -71.79 11.88
N LYS A 644 -6.80 -70.79 12.71
CA LYS A 644 -8.18 -70.48 13.11
C LYS A 644 -8.56 -69.03 12.79
N ALA A 645 -9.58 -68.83 11.95
CA ALA A 645 -10.24 -67.53 11.73
C ALA A 645 -10.61 -66.77 13.02
N SER A 646 -10.86 -67.47 14.14
CA SER A 646 -11.15 -66.82 15.42
C SER A 646 -10.01 -65.95 15.95
N TYR A 647 -8.74 -66.31 15.69
CA TYR A 647 -7.58 -65.53 16.13
C TYR A 647 -7.51 -64.19 15.40
N PHE A 648 -7.66 -64.19 14.07
CA PHE A 648 -7.68 -62.97 13.26
C PHE A 648 -8.89 -62.08 13.55
N LYS A 649 -10.05 -62.68 13.85
CA LYS A 649 -11.24 -61.94 14.29
C LYS A 649 -11.06 -61.28 15.66
N GLU A 650 -10.42 -61.97 16.61
CA GLU A 650 -10.04 -61.39 17.90
C GLU A 650 -9.01 -60.26 17.70
N ALA A 651 -8.01 -60.45 16.84
CA ALA A 651 -7.00 -59.45 16.51
C ALA A 651 -7.60 -58.19 15.87
N LYS A 652 -8.45 -58.30 14.83
CA LYS A 652 -9.13 -57.15 14.20
C LYS A 652 -9.98 -56.37 15.21
N SER A 653 -10.77 -57.05 16.07
CA SER A 653 -11.55 -56.35 17.10
C SER A 653 -10.67 -55.69 18.16
N ALA A 654 -9.64 -56.38 18.65
CA ALA A 654 -8.73 -55.84 19.67
C ALA A 654 -7.92 -54.65 19.14
N LEU A 655 -7.56 -54.66 17.85
CA LEU A 655 -6.89 -53.54 17.19
C LEU A 655 -7.82 -52.34 17.04
N GLN A 656 -9.05 -52.54 16.55
CA GLN A 656 -10.07 -51.48 16.49
C GLN A 656 -10.33 -50.88 17.88
N ASP A 657 -10.56 -51.71 18.90
CA ASP A 657 -10.79 -51.27 20.28
C ASP A 657 -9.57 -50.57 20.90
N HIS A 658 -8.36 -50.83 20.39
CA HIS A 658 -7.15 -50.12 20.82
C HIS A 658 -7.03 -48.76 20.15
N LEU A 659 -7.16 -48.68 18.82
CA LEU A 659 -7.02 -47.45 18.04
C LEU A 659 -8.04 -46.39 18.47
N VAL A 660 -9.31 -46.78 18.62
CA VAL A 660 -10.39 -45.92 19.18
C VAL A 660 -10.03 -45.32 20.55
N ARG A 661 -9.22 -46.01 21.36
CA ARG A 661 -8.81 -45.55 22.70
C ARG A 661 -7.49 -44.80 22.74
N SER A 662 -6.63 -44.94 21.73
CA SER A 662 -5.26 -44.42 21.72
C SER A 662 -5.03 -43.29 20.72
N ARG A 663 -5.88 -43.17 19.70
CA ARG A 663 -5.79 -42.16 18.63
C ARG A 663 -6.85 -41.07 18.77
N SER A 664 -6.43 -39.84 18.52
CA SER A 664 -7.27 -38.65 18.37
C SER A 664 -6.46 -37.59 17.64
N ILE A 665 -7.07 -36.82 16.74
CA ILE A 665 -6.42 -35.62 16.19
C ILE A 665 -6.69 -34.41 17.09
N SER A 666 -5.69 -33.55 17.25
CA SER A 666 -5.84 -32.25 17.91
C SER A 666 -6.06 -31.16 16.86
N ILE A 667 -7.07 -30.32 17.07
CA ILE A 667 -7.29 -29.08 16.31
C ILE A 667 -7.49 -27.90 17.27
N LEU A 668 -7.32 -26.69 16.76
CA LEU A 668 -7.56 -25.47 17.52
C LEU A 668 -8.97 -24.95 17.25
N ARG A 669 -9.56 -24.31 18.26
CA ARG A 669 -10.90 -23.71 18.19
C ARG A 669 -10.87 -22.32 18.82
N ASN A 670 -11.58 -21.38 18.20
CA ASN A 670 -11.94 -20.12 18.82
C ASN A 670 -13.47 -20.09 19.05
N PRO A 671 -13.96 -20.20 20.32
CA PRO A 671 -15.37 -20.30 20.61
C PRO A 671 -16.12 -18.96 20.50
N ALA A 672 -15.42 -17.82 20.60
CA ALA A 672 -16.02 -16.49 20.47
C ALA A 672 -16.27 -16.11 19.00
N LEU A 673 -15.44 -16.62 18.09
CA LEU A 673 -15.57 -16.42 16.66
C LEU A 673 -16.36 -17.54 15.95
N ASP A 674 -16.52 -18.69 16.62
CA ASP A 674 -17.01 -19.98 16.09
C ASP A 674 -16.14 -20.49 14.91
N LEU A 675 -14.83 -20.43 15.11
CA LEU A 675 -13.82 -20.87 14.14
C LEU A 675 -13.08 -22.11 14.63
N TYR A 676 -12.69 -22.93 13.65
CA TYR A 676 -11.95 -24.18 13.83
C TYR A 676 -10.74 -24.20 12.89
N SER A 677 -9.62 -24.76 13.36
CA SER A 677 -8.44 -24.96 12.53
C SER A 677 -8.62 -26.16 11.62
N ARG A 678 -7.93 -26.14 10.48
CA ARG A 678 -7.81 -27.32 9.63
C ARG A 678 -6.87 -28.33 10.29
N VAL A 679 -7.01 -29.60 9.93
CA VAL A 679 -6.09 -30.65 10.39
C VAL A 679 -4.68 -30.34 9.87
N GLY A 680 -3.70 -30.29 10.76
CA GLY A 680 -2.31 -29.93 10.42
C GLY A 680 -2.03 -28.43 10.21
N GLU A 681 -3.02 -27.54 10.41
CA GLU A 681 -2.80 -26.08 10.33
C GLU A 681 -1.91 -25.60 11.49
N SER A 682 -0.97 -24.68 11.22
CA SER A 682 -0.12 -24.15 12.29
C SER A 682 -0.90 -23.21 13.20
N ARG A 683 -0.53 -23.16 14.49
CA ARG A 683 -1.15 -22.24 15.47
C ARG A 683 -1.14 -20.78 14.99
N ASN A 684 -0.05 -20.33 14.37
CA ASN A 684 0.10 -18.96 13.87
C ASN A 684 -0.83 -18.68 12.66
N ASP A 685 -1.05 -19.67 11.78
CA ASP A 685 -2.00 -19.52 10.67
C ASP A 685 -3.45 -19.45 11.17
N PHE A 686 -3.78 -20.25 12.19
CA PHE A 686 -5.09 -20.18 12.83
C PHE A 686 -5.30 -18.88 13.63
N GLU A 687 -4.29 -18.41 14.37
CA GLU A 687 -4.27 -17.12 15.05
C GLU A 687 -4.54 -15.96 14.06
N ARG A 688 -3.85 -15.94 12.91
CA ARG A 688 -4.09 -14.95 11.85
C ARG A 688 -5.51 -14.99 11.30
N ARG A 689 -6.08 -16.17 11.08
CA ARG A 689 -7.49 -16.32 10.65
C ARG A 689 -8.48 -15.85 11.71
N CYS A 690 -8.19 -16.09 13.00
CA CYS A 690 -9.01 -15.58 14.10
C CYS A 690 -8.94 -14.05 14.19
N PHE A 691 -7.75 -13.47 14.04
CA PHE A 691 -7.57 -12.03 14.02
C PHE A 691 -8.37 -11.36 12.89
N GLN A 692 -8.24 -11.84 11.64
CA GLN A 692 -9.00 -11.31 10.51
C GLN A 692 -10.52 -11.38 10.74
N ALA A 693 -11.04 -12.53 11.18
CA ALA A 693 -12.47 -12.70 11.43
C ALA A 693 -12.98 -11.88 12.64
N ALA A 694 -12.10 -11.44 13.53
CA ALA A 694 -12.41 -10.48 14.59
C ALA A 694 -12.45 -9.04 14.06
N GLU A 695 -11.52 -8.65 13.18
CA GLU A 695 -11.55 -7.35 12.49
C GLU A 695 -12.82 -7.22 11.62
N ASP A 696 -13.15 -8.22 10.80
CA ASP A 696 -14.36 -8.23 9.97
C ASP A 696 -15.64 -8.01 10.80
N LYS A 697 -15.72 -8.62 11.99
CA LYS A 697 -16.86 -8.46 12.92
C LYS A 697 -16.84 -7.10 13.62
N ALA A 698 -15.66 -6.58 13.96
CA ALA A 698 -15.52 -5.23 14.50
C ALA A 698 -15.99 -4.17 13.49
N ASP A 699 -15.57 -4.26 12.24
CA ASP A 699 -15.94 -3.33 11.17
C ASP A 699 -17.46 -3.30 10.93
N ILE A 700 -18.10 -4.46 10.87
CA ILE A 700 -19.57 -4.57 10.74
C ILE A 700 -20.30 -3.90 11.91
N GLU A 701 -19.75 -3.92 13.11
CA GLU A 701 -20.37 -3.34 14.31
C GLU A 701 -20.07 -1.85 14.46
N MET A 702 -18.84 -1.42 14.15
CA MET A 702 -18.45 -0.02 14.05
C MET A 702 -19.26 0.72 12.97
N ALA A 703 -19.52 0.08 11.83
CA ALA A 703 -20.40 0.61 10.79
C ALA A 703 -21.84 0.83 11.31
N LYS A 704 -22.45 -0.20 11.94
CA LYS A 704 -23.80 -0.07 12.55
C LYS A 704 -23.87 1.01 13.63
N LEU A 705 -22.80 1.16 14.42
CA LEU A 705 -22.71 2.20 15.44
C LEU A 705 -22.63 3.60 14.81
N LYS A 706 -21.82 3.76 13.75
CA LYS A 706 -21.72 5.00 12.98
C LYS A 706 -23.05 5.38 12.35
N ASP A 707 -23.74 4.46 11.68
CA ASP A 707 -25.06 4.68 11.07
C ASP A 707 -26.10 5.14 12.10
N LYS A 708 -26.09 4.51 13.28
CA LYS A 708 -26.98 4.87 14.41
C LYS A 708 -26.72 6.30 14.90
N HIS A 709 -25.47 6.76 14.93
CA HIS A 709 -25.09 8.08 15.43
C HIS A 709 -25.10 9.17 14.35
N GLU A 710 -25.03 8.82 13.06
CA GLU A 710 -25.04 9.75 11.92
C GLU A 710 -26.25 10.69 11.96
N SER A 711 -27.45 10.18 12.23
CA SER A 711 -28.67 11.00 12.31
C SER A 711 -28.60 12.08 13.40
N SER A 712 -27.98 11.77 14.55
CA SER A 712 -27.76 12.69 15.66
C SER A 712 -26.68 13.71 15.34
N ILE A 713 -25.56 13.27 14.76
CA ILE A 713 -24.45 14.13 14.31
C ILE A 713 -24.94 15.13 13.26
N ASN A 714 -25.68 14.68 12.24
CA ASN A 714 -26.23 15.53 11.19
C ASN A 714 -27.27 16.52 11.73
N ARG A 715 -28.07 16.11 12.74
CA ARG A 715 -28.99 17.02 13.46
C ARG A 715 -28.25 18.12 14.20
N ILE A 716 -27.20 17.79 14.96
CA ILE A 716 -26.41 18.79 15.71
C ILE A 716 -25.64 19.70 14.76
N LYS A 717 -25.00 19.16 13.71
CA LYS A 717 -24.34 19.96 12.65
C LYS A 717 -25.30 20.91 11.95
N SER A 718 -26.54 20.50 11.70
CA SER A 718 -27.60 21.39 11.18
C SER A 718 -27.99 22.49 12.18
N GLN A 719 -28.11 22.17 13.48
CA GLN A 719 -28.39 23.18 14.51
C GLN A 719 -27.23 24.17 14.66
N LEU A 720 -25.98 23.69 14.65
CA LEU A 720 -24.77 24.50 14.68
C LEU A 720 -24.70 25.45 13.48
N ASN A 721 -24.93 24.96 12.26
CA ASN A 721 -24.97 25.80 11.05
C ASN A 721 -26.04 26.92 11.13
N ASN A 722 -27.19 26.64 11.75
CA ASN A 722 -28.23 27.64 11.98
C ASN A 722 -27.82 28.67 13.07
N ALA A 723 -27.17 28.24 14.15
CA ALA A 723 -26.63 29.13 15.18
C ALA A 723 -25.52 30.04 14.62
N ASP A 724 -24.59 29.47 13.86
CA ASP A 724 -23.47 30.18 13.22
C ASP A 724 -23.94 31.17 12.14
N ARG A 725 -24.99 30.82 11.37
CA ARG A 725 -25.68 31.81 10.50
C ARG A 725 -26.27 32.96 11.33
N ARG A 726 -26.89 32.67 12.48
CA ARG A 726 -27.49 33.69 13.34
C ARG A 726 -26.45 34.62 13.99
N VAL A 727 -25.27 34.09 14.36
CA VAL A 727 -24.12 34.89 14.80
C VAL A 727 -23.64 35.82 13.69
N ARG A 728 -23.48 35.32 12.45
CA ARG A 728 -23.10 36.17 11.29
C ARG A 728 -24.07 37.32 11.02
N GLU A 729 -25.37 37.04 11.05
CA GLU A 729 -26.43 38.06 10.92
C GLU A 729 -26.28 39.14 11.99
N LEU A 730 -26.25 38.75 13.27
CA LEU A 730 -26.20 39.68 14.40
C LEU A 730 -24.88 40.47 14.50
N ASN A 731 -23.76 39.88 14.06
CA ASN A 731 -22.47 40.57 13.99
C ASN A 731 -22.49 41.64 12.89
N THR A 732 -23.15 41.36 11.75
CA THR A 732 -23.36 42.33 10.67
C THR A 732 -24.26 43.50 11.12
N ASP A 733 -25.40 43.21 11.75
CA ASP A 733 -26.29 44.21 12.37
C ASP A 733 -25.54 45.08 13.40
N THR A 734 -24.68 44.47 14.23
CA THR A 734 -23.90 45.18 15.25
C THR A 734 -22.89 46.13 14.61
N ARG A 735 -22.17 45.69 13.57
CA ARG A 735 -21.19 46.51 12.85
C ARG A 735 -21.84 47.69 12.12
N GLN A 736 -22.98 47.47 11.46
CA GLN A 736 -23.72 48.57 10.82
C GLN A 736 -24.14 49.62 11.85
N ARG A 737 -24.70 49.21 12.99
CA ARG A 737 -25.11 50.15 14.06
C ARG A 737 -23.95 50.87 14.73
N GLN A 738 -22.80 50.21 14.88
CA GLN A 738 -21.57 50.87 15.36
C GLN A 738 -21.04 51.90 14.34
N GLN A 739 -21.14 51.62 13.03
CA GLN A 739 -20.80 52.58 12.00
C GLN A 739 -21.78 53.78 11.96
N GLU A 740 -23.09 53.56 12.15
CA GLU A 740 -24.08 54.64 12.29
C GLU A 740 -23.81 55.52 13.54
N GLU A 741 -23.44 54.91 14.67
CA GLU A 741 -23.09 55.63 15.90
C GLU A 741 -21.81 56.47 15.73
N LEU A 742 -20.83 55.98 14.95
CA LEU A 742 -19.61 56.71 14.58
C LEU A 742 -19.83 57.83 13.54
N LEU A 743 -20.63 57.58 12.50
CA LEU A 743 -20.89 58.54 11.42
C LEU A 743 -21.64 59.78 11.90
N HIS A 744 -22.51 59.65 12.90
CA HIS A 744 -23.19 60.79 13.51
C HIS A 744 -22.44 61.41 14.69
N GLY A 745 -21.53 60.67 15.35
CA GLY A 745 -20.60 61.23 16.34
C GLY A 745 -19.62 62.26 15.78
N ALA A 746 -19.36 62.22 14.47
CA ALA A 746 -18.57 63.23 13.76
C ALA A 746 -19.32 64.56 13.49
N GLY A 747 -20.66 64.57 13.58
CA GLY A 747 -21.49 65.74 13.26
C GLY A 747 -21.51 66.81 14.36
N ASP A 748 -21.57 66.40 15.63
CA ASP A 748 -21.74 67.33 16.75
C ASP A 748 -20.45 68.09 17.15
N LEU A 749 -19.28 67.64 16.69
CA LEU A 749 -17.98 68.29 16.96
C LEU A 749 -17.60 69.38 15.95
N LEU A 750 -18.30 69.49 14.82
CA LEU A 750 -18.02 70.48 13.76
C LEU A 750 -19.02 71.66 13.72
N SER A 751 -19.92 71.76 14.70
CA SER A 751 -20.86 72.90 14.83
C SER A 751 -20.37 74.02 15.78
N GLY A 752 -19.15 73.92 16.34
CA GLY A 752 -18.63 74.85 17.35
C GLY A 752 -18.11 76.20 16.82
N LEU A 753 -17.96 76.35 15.50
CA LEU A 753 -17.33 77.52 14.85
C LEU A 753 -18.14 78.02 13.65
N LEU A 754 -19.33 78.60 13.91
CA LEU A 754 -19.93 79.78 13.22
C LEU A 754 -21.44 79.89 13.49
N GLY A 755 -21.90 81.10 13.87
CA GLY A 755 -23.28 81.56 13.65
C GLY A 755 -24.38 80.99 14.57
N GLY A 756 -24.70 81.69 15.65
CA GLY A 756 -25.75 81.25 16.58
C GLY A 756 -27.19 81.53 16.14
N ARG A 757 -28.11 80.62 16.52
CA ARG A 757 -29.50 80.97 16.89
C ARG A 757 -30.11 79.88 17.79
N ARG A 758 -30.80 80.29 18.85
CA ARG A 758 -31.44 79.38 19.82
C ARG A 758 -32.54 78.54 19.14
N ARG A 759 -32.44 77.21 19.24
CA ARG A 759 -33.60 76.29 19.28
C ARG A 759 -33.37 75.23 20.34
N SER A 760 -34.18 75.26 21.38
CA SER A 760 -34.28 74.22 22.41
C SER A 760 -35.02 73.00 21.84
N LEU A 761 -34.41 71.81 21.80
CA LEU A 761 -35.10 70.56 21.48
C LEU A 761 -34.40 69.32 22.07
N SER A 762 -35.15 68.58 22.92
CA SER A 762 -35.05 67.14 23.17
C SER A 762 -33.67 66.51 23.51
N LEU A 763 -33.37 66.35 24.81
CA LEU A 763 -32.33 65.43 25.31
C LEU A 763 -32.70 63.93 25.21
N GLY A 764 -33.88 63.56 24.69
CA GLY A 764 -34.40 62.19 24.74
C GLY A 764 -33.77 61.19 23.76
N GLY A 765 -33.08 61.66 22.72
CA GLY A 765 -32.64 60.81 21.60
C GLY A 765 -31.45 59.90 21.89
N ALA A 766 -30.49 60.33 22.71
CA ALA A 766 -29.22 59.62 22.90
C ALA A 766 -29.33 58.39 23.82
N ALA A 767 -30.11 58.49 24.90
CA ALA A 767 -30.27 57.40 25.88
C ALA A 767 -31.02 56.18 25.30
N SER A 768 -32.05 56.42 24.48
CA SER A 768 -32.81 55.36 23.79
C SER A 768 -31.94 54.57 22.79
N ARG A 769 -31.00 55.23 22.11
CA ARG A 769 -30.16 54.62 21.06
C ARG A 769 -29.07 53.72 21.63
N ARG A 770 -28.32 54.17 22.65
CA ARG A 770 -27.35 53.32 23.37
C ARG A 770 -28.01 52.06 23.96
N SER A 771 -29.23 52.19 24.50
CA SER A 771 -29.99 51.03 24.99
C SER A 771 -30.31 50.01 23.89
N MET A 772 -30.50 50.44 22.64
CA MET A 772 -30.68 49.53 21.50
C MET A 772 -29.37 48.89 21.03
N THR A 773 -28.23 49.61 21.02
CA THR A 773 -26.91 49.03 20.70
C THR A 773 -26.56 47.92 21.70
N ILE A 774 -26.74 48.17 23.00
CA ILE A 774 -26.51 47.19 24.08
C ILE A 774 -27.38 45.94 23.88
N ARG A 775 -28.69 46.11 23.61
CA ARG A 775 -29.60 44.97 23.33
C ARG A 775 -29.21 44.17 22.08
N THR A 776 -28.63 44.78 21.07
CA THR A 776 -28.11 44.04 19.89
C THR A 776 -26.85 43.26 20.25
N GLN A 777 -25.94 43.82 21.06
CA GLN A 777 -24.76 43.12 21.56
C GLN A 777 -25.11 41.95 22.50
N GLU A 778 -26.09 42.10 23.40
CA GLU A 778 -26.61 41.01 24.24
C GLU A 778 -27.20 39.87 23.39
N ARG A 779 -27.89 40.19 22.29
CA ARG A 779 -28.42 39.19 21.34
C ARG A 779 -27.31 38.47 20.59
N LEU A 780 -26.26 39.17 20.17
CA LEU A 780 -25.09 38.57 19.53
C LEU A 780 -24.42 37.59 20.50
N ARG A 781 -24.11 38.04 21.72
CA ARG A 781 -23.54 37.20 22.78
C ARG A 781 -24.38 35.96 23.07
N SER A 782 -25.70 36.09 23.21
CA SER A 782 -26.59 34.95 23.43
C SER A 782 -26.67 33.99 22.22
N ALA A 783 -26.37 34.45 21.01
CA ALA A 783 -26.24 33.60 19.83
C ALA A 783 -24.86 32.90 19.78
N GLU A 784 -23.80 33.56 20.23
CA GLU A 784 -22.45 33.00 20.38
C GLU A 784 -22.44 31.90 21.46
N GLU A 785 -23.01 32.16 22.65
CA GLU A 785 -23.15 31.17 23.73
C GLU A 785 -23.93 29.91 23.28
N LYS A 786 -24.97 30.07 22.45
CA LYS A 786 -25.72 28.95 21.83
C LYS A 786 -24.96 28.22 20.73
N LYS A 787 -24.03 28.90 20.05
CA LYS A 787 -23.14 28.27 19.08
C LYS A 787 -22.16 27.37 19.83
N GLU A 788 -21.49 27.90 20.86
CA GLU A 788 -20.57 27.14 21.73
C GLU A 788 -21.25 25.95 22.42
N GLU A 789 -22.52 26.09 22.83
CA GLU A 789 -23.35 24.98 23.31
C GLU A 789 -23.47 23.84 22.28
N LYS A 790 -23.72 24.17 21.00
CA LYS A 790 -23.82 23.17 19.91
C LYS A 790 -22.48 22.65 19.40
N GLU A 791 -21.40 23.39 19.60
CA GLU A 791 -20.03 22.89 19.36
C GLU A 791 -19.68 21.84 20.43
N ARG A 792 -19.94 22.11 21.72
CA ARG A 792 -19.75 21.12 22.81
C ARG A 792 -20.64 19.89 22.68
N GLU A 793 -21.93 20.04 22.36
CA GLU A 793 -22.82 18.89 22.14
C GLU A 793 -22.36 17.98 20.99
N LEU A 794 -21.67 18.55 19.98
CA LEU A 794 -21.11 17.78 18.88
C LEU A 794 -19.82 17.06 19.32
N GLU A 795 -18.93 17.77 20.02
CA GLU A 795 -17.68 17.24 20.57
C GLU A 795 -17.95 16.06 21.53
N GLU A 796 -18.85 16.22 22.51
CA GLU A 796 -19.26 15.15 23.44
C GLU A 796 -19.84 13.92 22.72
N LEU A 797 -20.54 14.11 21.60
CA LEU A 797 -21.11 13.01 20.81
C LEU A 797 -20.07 12.31 19.94
N GLU A 798 -19.11 13.05 19.38
CA GLU A 798 -18.01 12.52 18.57
C GLU A 798 -16.97 11.79 19.44
N ASP A 799 -16.65 12.31 20.63
CA ASP A 799 -15.81 11.64 21.64
C ASP A 799 -16.44 10.33 22.13
N LYS A 800 -17.73 10.36 22.48
CA LYS A 800 -18.45 9.15 22.91
C LYS A 800 -18.50 8.09 21.80
N LEU A 801 -18.66 8.50 20.54
CA LEU A 801 -18.61 7.58 19.41
C LEU A 801 -17.20 6.96 19.26
N ALA A 802 -16.14 7.73 19.49
CA ALA A 802 -14.76 7.23 19.46
C ALA A 802 -14.47 6.24 20.60
N GLU A 803 -14.97 6.49 21.81
CA GLU A 803 -14.87 5.57 22.95
C GLU A 803 -15.61 4.25 22.66
N GLU A 804 -16.87 4.32 22.21
CA GLU A 804 -17.66 3.12 21.86
C GLU A 804 -16.99 2.31 20.70
N ILE A 805 -16.37 2.99 19.73
CA ILE A 805 -15.55 2.36 18.67
C ILE A 805 -14.33 1.63 19.24
N SER A 806 -13.58 2.25 20.16
CA SER A 806 -12.41 1.61 20.79
C SER A 806 -12.82 0.36 21.57
N LEU A 807 -13.91 0.43 22.33
CA LEU A 807 -14.46 -0.70 23.10
C LEU A 807 -14.88 -1.87 22.20
N ILE A 808 -15.43 -1.59 21.01
CA ILE A 808 -15.73 -2.63 20.01
C ILE A 808 -14.44 -3.31 19.53
N SER A 809 -13.44 -2.53 19.12
CA SER A 809 -12.12 -3.03 18.71
C SER A 809 -11.49 -3.95 19.76
N ASP A 810 -11.41 -3.47 21.01
CA ASP A 810 -10.66 -4.17 22.05
C ASP A 810 -11.36 -5.44 22.51
N ARG A 811 -12.70 -5.44 22.54
CA ARG A 811 -13.48 -6.66 22.79
C ARG A 811 -13.29 -7.70 21.69
N TRP A 812 -13.21 -7.31 20.42
CA TRP A 812 -12.98 -8.25 19.32
C TRP A 812 -11.54 -8.79 19.29
N LYS A 813 -10.53 -8.00 19.66
CA LYS A 813 -9.16 -8.50 19.89
C LYS A 813 -9.12 -9.56 21.00
N VAL A 814 -9.73 -9.28 22.14
CA VAL A 814 -9.84 -10.25 23.26
C VAL A 814 -10.64 -11.50 22.85
N ALA A 815 -11.55 -11.39 21.88
CA ALA A 815 -12.23 -12.55 21.30
C ALA A 815 -11.32 -13.37 20.37
N ALA A 816 -10.46 -12.74 19.57
CA ALA A 816 -9.48 -13.42 18.70
C ALA A 816 -8.46 -14.28 19.47
N ASP A 817 -8.00 -13.80 20.64
CA ASP A 817 -7.02 -14.50 21.47
C ASP A 817 -7.56 -15.75 22.22
N GLN A 818 -8.88 -15.96 22.24
CA GLN A 818 -9.52 -17.10 22.89
C GLN A 818 -9.36 -18.38 22.07
N ILE A 819 -8.16 -18.97 22.06
CA ILE A 819 -7.86 -20.18 21.30
C ILE A 819 -7.61 -21.38 22.24
N GLU A 820 -8.52 -22.35 22.19
CA GLU A 820 -8.44 -23.62 22.91
C GLU A 820 -8.05 -24.78 21.96
N GLU A 821 -7.44 -25.84 22.50
CA GLU A 821 -7.18 -27.09 21.78
C GLU A 821 -8.31 -28.08 22.08
N ILE A 822 -8.89 -28.68 21.04
CA ILE A 822 -9.89 -29.75 21.15
C ILE A 822 -9.39 -31.01 20.45
N LYS A 823 -9.84 -32.17 20.94
CA LYS A 823 -9.48 -33.48 20.40
C LYS A 823 -10.68 -34.14 19.76
N ILE A 824 -10.53 -34.55 18.51
CA ILE A 824 -11.51 -35.37 17.79
C ILE A 824 -11.05 -36.83 17.95
N PRO A 825 -11.78 -37.67 18.72
CA PRO A 825 -11.49 -39.10 18.82
C PRO A 825 -11.94 -39.84 17.56
N LEU A 826 -11.49 -41.09 17.40
CA LEU A 826 -12.10 -42.02 16.44
C LEU A 826 -13.36 -42.64 17.05
N GLU A 827 -14.42 -42.84 16.25
CA GLU A 827 -15.47 -43.80 16.60
C GLU A 827 -15.14 -45.20 16.06
N LYS A 828 -15.79 -46.24 16.59
CA LYS A 828 -15.55 -47.63 16.16
C LYS A 828 -16.07 -47.92 14.74
N ALA A 829 -16.96 -47.07 14.21
CA ALA A 829 -17.44 -47.17 12.83
C ALA A 829 -16.38 -46.70 11.81
N ASP A 830 -15.47 -45.82 12.24
CA ASP A 830 -14.51 -45.10 11.40
C ASP A 830 -13.10 -45.71 11.41
N VAL A 831 -12.97 -46.94 11.90
CA VAL A 831 -11.73 -47.72 11.92
C VAL A 831 -11.93 -48.98 11.09
N ASP A 832 -11.73 -48.91 9.78
CA ASP A 832 -11.74 -50.10 8.93
C ASP A 832 -10.34 -50.70 8.81
N VAL A 833 -10.18 -51.90 9.34
CA VAL A 833 -8.96 -52.69 9.18
C VAL A 833 -9.08 -53.41 7.84
N GLU A 834 -8.69 -52.74 6.75
CA GLU A 834 -8.69 -53.26 5.39
C GLU A 834 -7.94 -54.59 5.32
N GLU A 835 -6.72 -54.63 5.87
CA GLU A 835 -5.86 -55.80 5.88
C GLU A 835 -5.50 -56.26 7.31
N MET A 836 -5.46 -57.58 7.50
CA MET A 836 -4.86 -58.26 8.65
C MET A 836 -4.28 -59.59 8.18
N SER A 837 -3.02 -59.59 7.78
CA SER A 837 -2.38 -60.70 7.04
C SER A 837 -1.16 -61.25 7.77
N VAL A 838 -0.80 -62.52 7.49
CA VAL A 838 0.39 -63.15 8.10
C VAL A 838 1.64 -62.74 7.33
N LEU A 839 2.64 -62.22 8.04
CA LEU A 839 3.96 -61.89 7.50
C LEU A 839 5.02 -62.83 8.07
N TRP A 840 5.73 -63.55 7.21
CA TRP A 840 6.91 -64.33 7.60
C TRP A 840 8.17 -63.48 7.50
N ILE A 841 8.80 -63.25 8.66
CA ILE A 841 9.98 -62.39 8.80
C ILE A 841 11.24 -63.27 8.94
N PRO A 842 12.28 -63.07 8.10
CA PRO A 842 13.59 -63.71 8.25
C PRO A 842 14.27 -63.34 9.58
N VAL A 843 14.62 -64.36 10.37
CA VAL A 843 15.31 -64.26 11.67
C VAL A 843 16.48 -65.25 11.74
N GLY A 844 17.25 -65.19 12.84
CA GLY A 844 18.32 -66.13 13.17
C GLY A 844 19.24 -65.61 14.27
#